data_AF-A0A0H4WUZ6-F1
#
_entry.id   AF-A0A0H4WUZ6-F1
#
_cell.length_a   1.000
_cell.length_b   1.000
_cell.length_c   1.000
_cell.angle_alpha   90.00
_cell.angle_beta   90.00
_cell.angle_gamma   90.00
#
_symmetry.space_group_name_H-M   'P 1'
#
loop_
_entity.id
_entity.type
_entity.pdbx_description
1 polymer ?
#
loop_
_entity_poly.entity_id
_entity_poly.type
_entity_poly.pdbx_seq_one_letter_code
_entity_poly.pdbx_strand_id
1 'polypeptide(L)'
;MPLTRPSLSSARWLLSAALFLMVACKREPAETPAKPAAAKAASASANPEDSPFPEALAHTGAITEPVSARLKEAPFKGDLPELQKRGVLRVLVEGTDEDFLPRQGMPKAQDRALLERFAAKQGLTVEFLTVDSFDKLIPLLQEGRGDVIAADLAVTKDREKQVAFTRPLTRVNEVLVGRRGAADLPKAVEDLAGKTVHVRPSSTFAASLRALEKQAPGLVIADAAESVEPEHLVWQVSRGEIPLTVVDSHLLAAIETYNTDVEGLFPIAKARPLAWAMRLENPKLRAELNTFLVEFALTEYREQRFTGDLDAIRKRGVLRVLTRNSAVTYYLHRGDQAGFDFHLANMVAKELDVRLEIVVPPTFDQLIPWLTEGRGDMIAASMTDTEARGKQVGFSRPYLYTDEVLVQRAGAPKLASLDDLKGKTIHVPKGASHFATVNALKDAHGFKLVEEPEDQEISALLDRIAAGEIAYTVTDSHILAAEQVFRDDVEAALTLPGQGEPAGKDGHYGIAFAIRKENAQLREFLDAFVKKTYRGVEYNMTRRRYFESRRKQAPPASLASAEGSISPYDGLVQSYAARYGLDWRLMVAQMFQESRFDPKARSFVGAQGLFQVMPLTGKELGFVQLEDPEQGIHAGVKYMHQMLGRIAPEIPFKQRLRFALASYNAGLGHVLDARRLATEQGLDPNKWYGNVEKAMLLLEKPQYFQRARHGYVRGTEPVKYVSEIQTRYGNYVAVVQH
;
A
#
# COMPACT_ATOMS: atom_id res chain seq x y z
N MET A 1 52.78 30.29 25.64
CA MET A 1 53.52 29.30 26.45
C MET A 1 54.27 30.01 27.55
N PRO A 2 54.59 29.39 28.71
CA PRO A 2 54.33 28.00 29.17
C PRO A 2 53.54 27.95 30.53
N LEU A 3 52.84 26.91 31.02
CA LEU A 3 52.85 25.42 31.05
C LEU A 3 53.54 24.73 32.26
N THR A 4 52.72 24.52 33.31
CA THR A 4 52.29 23.28 34.02
C THR A 4 53.23 22.22 34.65
N ARG A 5 52.67 21.62 35.71
CA ARG A 5 53.16 20.81 36.85
C ARG A 5 52.21 19.58 37.07
N PRO A 6 52.34 18.70 38.10
CA PRO A 6 52.36 17.23 37.90
C PRO A 6 51.50 16.34 38.87
N SER A 7 51.65 15.00 38.76
CA SER A 7 51.91 13.95 39.80
C SER A 7 50.91 13.39 40.87
N LEU A 8 50.95 12.03 41.00
CA LEU A 8 51.19 11.15 42.22
C LEU A 8 50.05 10.44 43.04
N SER A 9 50.04 9.10 42.91
CA SER A 9 50.19 7.96 43.87
C SER A 9 49.40 7.73 45.21
N SER A 10 48.84 6.50 45.29
CA SER A 10 49.02 5.39 46.28
C SER A 10 48.31 5.29 47.67
N ALA A 11 47.50 4.20 47.79
CA ALA A 11 47.45 3.12 48.81
C ALA A 11 46.69 3.23 50.18
N ARG A 12 45.76 2.29 50.49
CA ARG A 12 45.83 1.17 51.51
C ARG A 12 44.49 0.71 52.18
N TRP A 13 44.24 -0.62 52.16
CA TRP A 13 43.85 -1.62 53.21
C TRP A 13 42.57 -1.61 54.13
N LEU A 14 41.79 -2.72 54.00
CA LEU A 14 41.26 -3.75 54.97
C LEU A 14 40.04 -3.65 55.95
N LEU A 15 39.44 -4.85 56.15
CA LEU A 15 38.63 -5.48 57.27
C LEU A 15 37.09 -5.26 57.26
N SER A 16 36.18 -6.24 57.44
CA SER A 16 36.13 -7.45 58.31
C SER A 16 35.09 -8.52 57.85
N ALA A 17 35.15 -9.71 58.48
CA ALA A 17 34.36 -10.94 58.25
C ALA A 17 32.99 -11.02 58.97
N ALA A 18 32.10 -11.93 58.52
CA ALA A 18 31.10 -12.61 59.35
C ALA A 18 30.61 -13.93 58.73
N LEU A 19 30.19 -14.82 59.62
CA LEU A 19 30.14 -16.28 59.56
C LEU A 19 28.79 -16.86 59.07
N PHE A 20 28.83 -18.13 58.67
CA PHE A 20 27.73 -19.05 58.33
C PHE A 20 26.53 -19.08 59.30
N LEU A 21 25.32 -19.24 58.74
CA LEU A 21 24.26 -20.08 59.33
C LEU A 21 23.39 -20.70 58.23
N MET A 22 23.30 -22.03 58.25
CA MET A 22 22.48 -22.88 57.38
C MET A 22 20.99 -22.76 57.74
N VAL A 23 20.11 -22.69 56.74
CA VAL A 23 18.85 -23.46 56.71
C VAL A 23 18.58 -23.93 55.28
N ALA A 24 18.38 -25.23 55.16
CA ALA A 24 18.14 -25.97 53.94
C ALA A 24 16.71 -25.75 53.38
N CYS A 25 16.58 -25.83 52.05
CA CYS A 25 15.43 -26.47 51.43
C CYS A 25 15.81 -27.11 50.08
N LYS A 26 15.76 -28.45 50.10
CA LYS A 26 15.69 -29.47 49.05
C LYS A 26 15.93 -29.07 47.58
N ARG A 27 16.98 -29.68 47.01
CA ARG A 27 17.14 -29.98 45.58
C ARG A 27 16.22 -31.15 45.19
N GLU A 28 15.44 -30.98 44.13
CA GLU A 28 14.98 -32.09 43.28
C GLU A 28 16.01 -32.35 42.17
N PRO A 29 16.16 -33.61 41.70
CA PRO A 29 17.15 -33.96 40.69
C PRO A 29 16.71 -33.51 39.29
N ALA A 30 17.68 -33.13 38.47
CA ALA A 30 17.49 -32.75 37.08
C ALA A 30 16.96 -33.92 36.25
N GLU A 31 15.82 -33.70 35.56
CA GLU A 31 15.38 -34.58 34.48
C GLU A 31 16.24 -34.37 33.22
N THR A 32 16.74 -35.49 32.71
CA THR A 32 17.40 -35.65 31.40
C THR A 32 16.57 -35.03 30.27
N PRO A 33 17.16 -34.30 29.29
CA PRO A 33 16.39 -33.74 28.20
C PRO A 33 15.87 -34.85 27.28
N ALA A 34 14.55 -34.91 27.13
CA ALA A 34 13.87 -35.79 26.20
C ALA A 34 14.31 -35.50 24.75
N LYS A 35 14.56 -36.59 24.01
CA LYS A 35 14.76 -36.60 22.55
C LYS A 35 13.65 -35.78 21.86
N PRO A 36 13.97 -34.96 20.83
CA PRO A 36 12.95 -34.20 20.14
C PRO A 36 11.98 -35.16 19.44
N ALA A 37 10.70 -35.04 19.80
CA ALA A 37 9.61 -35.73 19.13
C ALA A 37 9.63 -35.35 17.64
N ALA A 38 9.45 -36.36 16.78
CA ALA A 38 9.33 -36.17 15.34
C ALA A 38 8.26 -35.11 15.02
N ALA A 39 8.64 -34.11 14.24
CA ALA A 39 7.78 -33.04 13.79
C ALA A 39 6.52 -33.64 13.12
N LYS A 40 5.36 -33.44 13.73
CA LYS A 40 4.08 -33.53 13.02
C LYS A 40 4.14 -32.54 11.85
N ALA A 41 3.87 -33.03 10.65
CA ALA A 41 3.70 -32.20 9.47
C ALA A 41 2.65 -31.12 9.80
N ALA A 42 3.10 -29.86 9.81
CA ALA A 42 2.22 -28.73 10.03
C ALA A 42 1.23 -28.67 8.86
N SER A 43 -0.07 -28.88 9.15
CA SER A 43 -1.13 -28.43 8.27
C SER A 43 -0.97 -26.92 8.12
N ALA A 44 -0.67 -26.47 6.91
CA ALA A 44 -0.59 -25.06 6.57
C ALA A 44 -2.00 -24.45 6.60
N SER A 45 -2.51 -24.14 7.80
CA SER A 45 -3.67 -23.26 7.93
C SER A 45 -3.20 -21.84 7.61
N ALA A 46 -3.73 -21.27 6.53
CA ALA A 46 -3.47 -19.88 6.16
C ALA A 46 -3.90 -18.95 7.31
N ASN A 47 -2.99 -18.08 7.76
CA ASN A 47 -3.36 -16.96 8.62
C ASN A 47 -4.25 -15.99 7.81
N PRO A 48 -5.32 -15.42 8.39
CA PRO A 48 -6.16 -14.41 7.74
C PRO A 48 -5.38 -13.16 7.26
N GLU A 49 -4.24 -12.86 7.89
CA GLU A 49 -3.33 -11.78 7.48
C GLU A 49 -2.47 -12.07 6.24
N ASP A 50 -2.39 -13.35 5.82
CA ASP A 50 -1.57 -13.79 4.68
C ASP A 50 -2.42 -14.13 3.44
N SER A 51 -3.74 -13.94 3.55
CA SER A 51 -4.60 -13.76 2.38
C SER A 51 -4.19 -12.46 1.68
N PRO A 52 -3.93 -12.43 0.37
CA PRO A 52 -3.70 -11.19 -0.38
C PRO A 52 -4.95 -10.28 -0.42
N PHE A 53 -6.00 -10.63 0.31
CA PHE A 53 -7.30 -9.99 0.27
C PHE A 53 -7.86 -9.88 1.70
N PRO A 54 -8.26 -8.67 2.13
CA PRO A 54 -8.74 -8.42 3.48
C PRO A 54 -10.07 -9.11 3.80
N GLU A 55 -10.36 -9.22 5.10
CA GLU A 55 -11.70 -9.51 5.63
C GLU A 55 -12.71 -8.46 5.15
N ALA A 56 -13.79 -8.98 4.54
CA ALA A 56 -15.11 -8.41 4.29
C ALA A 56 -15.27 -6.90 3.99
N LEU A 57 -15.95 -6.60 2.88
CA LEU A 57 -16.67 -5.34 2.68
C LEU A 57 -18.12 -5.63 2.30
N ALA A 58 -19.03 -4.81 2.82
CA ALA A 58 -20.47 -4.96 2.64
C ALA A 58 -20.88 -4.81 1.17
N HIS A 59 -21.75 -5.71 0.70
CA HIS A 59 -22.37 -5.65 -0.61
C HIS A 59 -23.49 -4.60 -0.63
N THR A 60 -23.48 -3.70 -1.62
CA THR A 60 -24.64 -2.87 -1.97
C THR A 60 -24.95 -3.06 -3.44
N GLY A 61 -26.09 -3.71 -3.74
CA GLY A 61 -26.65 -3.76 -5.08
C GLY A 61 -27.32 -5.10 -5.39
N ALA A 62 -28.64 -5.15 -5.26
CA ALA A 62 -29.45 -6.21 -5.87
C ALA A 62 -29.47 -6.00 -7.40
N ILE A 63 -29.22 -7.06 -8.17
CA ILE A 63 -29.31 -7.07 -9.64
C ILE A 63 -30.68 -7.64 -10.02
N THR A 64 -31.39 -6.96 -10.93
CA THR A 64 -32.83 -7.18 -11.22
C THR A 64 -33.17 -7.64 -12.65
N GLU A 65 -32.29 -8.37 -13.35
CA GLU A 65 -32.59 -8.99 -14.67
C GLU A 65 -31.87 -10.35 -14.82
N PRO A 66 -32.46 -11.37 -15.47
CA PRO A 66 -31.82 -12.69 -15.61
C PRO A 66 -30.64 -12.64 -16.60
N VAL A 67 -29.46 -13.01 -16.08
CA VAL A 67 -28.15 -13.00 -16.74
C VAL A 67 -28.13 -13.78 -18.07
N SER A 68 -29.00 -14.78 -18.25
CA SER A 68 -29.12 -15.60 -19.46
C SER A 68 -29.62 -14.86 -20.71
N ALA A 69 -30.33 -13.74 -20.56
CA ALA A 69 -30.75 -12.90 -21.68
C ALA A 69 -29.58 -12.08 -22.27
N ARG A 70 -28.62 -11.69 -21.43
CA ARG A 70 -27.46 -10.85 -21.80
C ARG A 70 -26.41 -11.58 -22.62
N LEU A 71 -26.21 -12.88 -22.40
CA LEU A 71 -25.34 -13.72 -23.25
C LEU A 71 -25.81 -13.78 -24.72
N LYS A 72 -27.07 -13.40 -25.00
CA LYS A 72 -27.64 -13.37 -26.36
C LYS A 72 -27.37 -12.06 -27.10
N GLU A 73 -26.89 -11.02 -26.42
CA GLU A 73 -26.53 -9.74 -27.03
C GLU A 73 -25.42 -9.88 -28.06
N ALA A 74 -25.37 -8.96 -29.04
CA ALA A 74 -24.39 -9.00 -30.12
C ALA A 74 -22.95 -9.11 -29.57
N PRO A 75 -22.11 -9.98 -30.16
CA PRO A 75 -20.73 -10.10 -29.73
C PRO A 75 -19.97 -8.77 -29.79
N PHE A 76 -19.16 -8.52 -28.77
CA PHE A 76 -18.29 -7.35 -28.69
C PHE A 76 -16.87 -7.78 -28.39
N LYS A 77 -15.93 -7.30 -29.20
CA LYS A 77 -14.51 -7.67 -29.14
C LYS A 77 -13.55 -6.49 -28.91
N GLY A 78 -14.08 -5.29 -28.67
CA GLY A 78 -13.26 -4.10 -28.43
C GLY A 78 -12.32 -4.26 -27.23
N ASP A 79 -11.21 -3.53 -27.26
CA ASP A 79 -10.26 -3.44 -26.15
C ASP A 79 -10.71 -2.33 -25.18
N LEU A 80 -9.88 -1.99 -24.19
CA LEU A 80 -10.23 -1.05 -23.12
C LEU A 80 -10.82 0.29 -23.59
N PRO A 81 -10.28 1.00 -24.61
CA PRO A 81 -10.87 2.27 -25.06
C PRO A 81 -12.28 2.12 -25.62
N GLU A 82 -12.57 1.02 -26.32
CA GLU A 82 -13.90 0.71 -26.81
C GLU A 82 -14.84 0.26 -25.67
N LEU A 83 -14.31 -0.45 -24.66
CA LEU A 83 -15.06 -0.78 -23.44
C LEU A 83 -15.47 0.48 -22.67
N GLN A 84 -14.57 1.46 -22.53
CA GLN A 84 -14.83 2.76 -21.91
C GLN A 84 -15.95 3.52 -22.62
N LYS A 85 -15.98 3.48 -23.95
CA LYS A 85 -17.10 4.05 -24.73
C LYS A 85 -18.42 3.32 -24.51
N ARG A 86 -18.37 2.00 -24.28
CA ARG A 86 -19.56 1.17 -24.00
C ARG A 86 -20.08 1.37 -22.57
N GLY A 87 -19.20 1.67 -21.62
CA GLY A 87 -19.56 1.93 -20.21
C GLY A 87 -19.82 0.68 -19.35
N VAL A 88 -19.56 -0.53 -19.88
CA VAL A 88 -19.82 -1.81 -19.19
C VAL A 88 -18.64 -2.74 -19.37
N LEU A 89 -18.26 -3.49 -18.33
CA LEU A 89 -17.33 -4.62 -18.35
C LEU A 89 -18.11 -5.92 -18.10
N ARG A 90 -18.13 -6.86 -19.05
CA ARG A 90 -18.81 -8.15 -18.88
C ARG A 90 -17.83 -9.22 -18.41
N VAL A 91 -18.09 -9.82 -17.27
CA VAL A 91 -17.22 -10.81 -16.64
C VAL A 91 -17.89 -12.18 -16.70
N LEU A 92 -17.32 -13.12 -17.45
CA LEU A 92 -17.76 -14.50 -17.46
C LEU A 92 -17.35 -15.17 -16.14
N VAL A 93 -18.34 -15.71 -15.44
CA VAL A 93 -18.17 -16.47 -14.20
C VAL A 93 -18.84 -17.83 -14.34
N GLU A 94 -18.40 -18.81 -13.56
CA GLU A 94 -19.03 -20.12 -13.49
C GLU A 94 -20.12 -20.15 -12.41
N GLY A 95 -21.27 -20.77 -12.71
CA GLY A 95 -22.29 -21.17 -11.73
C GLY A 95 -23.73 -21.01 -12.23
N THR A 96 -24.69 -20.91 -11.30
CA THR A 96 -26.02 -20.32 -11.52
C THR A 96 -26.22 -19.16 -10.53
N ASP A 97 -27.11 -18.22 -10.81
CA ASP A 97 -27.39 -17.11 -9.87
C ASP A 97 -27.97 -17.60 -8.53
N GLU A 98 -28.64 -18.77 -8.50
CA GLU A 98 -29.19 -19.38 -7.29
C GLU A 98 -28.12 -20.01 -6.38
N ASP A 99 -26.95 -20.39 -6.94
CA ASP A 99 -25.86 -21.01 -6.18
C ASP A 99 -24.97 -19.97 -5.46
N PHE A 100 -25.08 -18.68 -5.82
CA PHE A 100 -24.24 -17.64 -5.25
C PHE A 100 -24.84 -17.03 -3.97
N LEU A 101 -24.61 -17.69 -2.84
CA LEU A 101 -24.69 -17.03 -1.53
C LEU A 101 -23.29 -16.50 -1.17
N PRO A 102 -23.05 -15.18 -1.13
CA PRO A 102 -21.74 -14.65 -0.78
C PRO A 102 -21.36 -15.07 0.65
N ARG A 103 -20.35 -15.95 0.77
CA ARG A 103 -19.75 -16.33 2.05
C ARG A 103 -18.40 -15.62 2.21
N GLN A 104 -18.12 -15.17 3.42
CA GLN A 104 -16.82 -14.54 3.73
C GLN A 104 -15.67 -15.51 3.43
N GLY A 105 -14.61 -14.99 2.79
CA GLY A 105 -13.43 -15.78 2.44
C GLY A 105 -13.52 -16.58 1.12
N MET A 106 -14.67 -16.60 0.44
CA MET A 106 -14.80 -17.30 -0.84
C MET A 106 -14.00 -16.62 -1.97
N PRO A 107 -13.24 -17.38 -2.79
CA PRO A 107 -12.44 -16.81 -3.89
C PRO A 107 -13.27 -15.98 -4.88
N LYS A 108 -14.46 -16.48 -5.27
CA LYS A 108 -15.38 -15.78 -6.19
C LYS A 108 -15.82 -14.40 -5.68
N ALA A 109 -16.03 -14.25 -4.38
CA ALA A 109 -16.42 -12.98 -3.78
C ALA A 109 -15.28 -11.95 -3.85
N GLN A 110 -14.03 -12.40 -3.73
CA GLN A 110 -12.85 -11.55 -3.87
C GLN A 110 -12.67 -11.07 -5.31
N ASP A 111 -12.77 -11.99 -6.28
CA ASP A 111 -12.69 -11.67 -7.70
C ASP A 111 -13.73 -10.62 -8.12
N ARG A 112 -14.98 -10.79 -7.65
CA ARG A 112 -16.07 -9.85 -7.89
C ARG A 112 -15.75 -8.46 -7.35
N ALA A 113 -15.35 -8.35 -6.08
CA ALA A 113 -15.03 -7.08 -5.46
C ALA A 113 -13.87 -6.34 -6.16
N LEU A 114 -12.86 -7.09 -6.63
CA LEU A 114 -11.74 -6.51 -7.37
C LEU A 114 -12.16 -6.02 -8.76
N LEU A 115 -12.97 -6.79 -9.48
CA LEU A 115 -13.44 -6.40 -10.81
C LEU A 115 -14.44 -5.24 -10.77
N GLU A 116 -15.27 -5.15 -9.72
CA GLU A 116 -16.12 -3.98 -9.45
C GLU A 116 -15.28 -2.72 -9.25
N ARG A 117 -14.19 -2.79 -8.45
CA ARG A 117 -13.26 -1.68 -8.23
C ARG A 117 -12.49 -1.31 -9.49
N PHE A 118 -12.03 -2.31 -10.24
CA PHE A 118 -11.39 -2.09 -11.53
C PHE A 118 -12.34 -1.35 -12.47
N ALA A 119 -13.58 -1.82 -12.61
CA ALA A 119 -14.58 -1.19 -13.45
C ALA A 119 -14.84 0.25 -13.04
N ALA A 120 -15.08 0.50 -11.74
CA ALA A 120 -15.28 1.85 -11.20
C ALA A 120 -14.10 2.79 -11.53
N LYS A 121 -12.85 2.32 -11.36
CA LYS A 121 -11.64 3.08 -11.71
C LYS A 121 -11.58 3.43 -13.20
N GLN A 122 -12.12 2.57 -14.06
CA GLN A 122 -12.16 2.79 -15.52
C GLN A 122 -13.41 3.55 -15.99
N GLY A 123 -14.27 4.03 -15.08
CA GLY A 123 -15.55 4.64 -15.45
C GLY A 123 -16.55 3.65 -16.06
N LEU A 124 -16.42 2.37 -15.72
CA LEU A 124 -17.26 1.27 -16.19
C LEU A 124 -18.17 0.78 -15.07
N THR A 125 -19.35 0.30 -15.46
CA THR A 125 -20.13 -0.64 -14.64
C THR A 125 -19.66 -2.07 -14.89
N VAL A 126 -19.94 -3.01 -14.00
CA VAL A 126 -19.62 -4.42 -14.19
C VAL A 126 -20.89 -5.27 -14.25
N GLU A 127 -20.89 -6.21 -15.18
CA GLU A 127 -21.94 -7.23 -15.31
C GLU A 127 -21.29 -8.62 -15.21
N PHE A 128 -21.74 -9.42 -14.24
CA PHE A 128 -21.30 -10.81 -14.11
C PHE A 128 -22.23 -11.70 -14.93
N LEU A 129 -21.65 -12.37 -15.92
CA LEU A 129 -22.31 -13.26 -16.86
C LEU A 129 -22.01 -14.71 -16.48
N THR A 130 -22.98 -15.31 -15.83
CA THR A 130 -22.99 -16.70 -15.38
C THR A 130 -23.04 -17.66 -16.57
N VAL A 131 -22.11 -18.61 -16.60
CA VAL A 131 -21.97 -19.61 -17.66
C VAL A 131 -22.24 -21.01 -17.10
N ASP A 132 -23.18 -21.71 -17.71
CA ASP A 132 -23.68 -23.01 -17.25
C ASP A 132 -22.65 -24.16 -17.29
N SER A 133 -21.47 -23.95 -17.88
CA SER A 133 -20.49 -25.02 -18.11
C SER A 133 -19.08 -24.46 -18.25
N PHE A 134 -18.13 -25.02 -17.49
CA PHE A 134 -16.76 -24.49 -17.41
C PHE A 134 -16.02 -24.49 -18.74
N ASP A 135 -16.21 -25.54 -19.56
CA ASP A 135 -15.62 -25.70 -20.89
C ASP A 135 -16.06 -24.61 -21.88
N LYS A 136 -17.18 -23.93 -21.64
CA LYS A 136 -17.70 -22.84 -22.48
C LYS A 136 -17.09 -21.47 -22.19
N LEU A 137 -16.39 -21.29 -21.06
CA LEU A 137 -15.85 -19.98 -20.66
C LEU A 137 -14.91 -19.38 -21.73
N ILE A 138 -13.91 -20.15 -22.18
CA ILE A 138 -12.96 -19.71 -23.21
C ILE A 138 -13.64 -19.50 -24.58
N PRO A 139 -14.45 -20.44 -25.10
CA PRO A 139 -15.22 -20.24 -26.33
C PRO A 139 -16.06 -18.95 -26.31
N LEU A 140 -16.83 -18.70 -25.25
CA LEU A 140 -17.67 -17.51 -25.14
C LEU A 140 -16.84 -16.21 -25.08
N LEU A 141 -15.69 -16.23 -24.41
CA LEU A 141 -14.77 -15.09 -24.38
C LEU A 141 -14.23 -14.77 -25.79
N GLN A 142 -13.83 -15.79 -26.54
CA GLN A 142 -13.30 -15.67 -27.91
C GLN A 142 -14.38 -15.22 -28.91
N GLU A 143 -15.62 -15.67 -28.71
CA GLU A 143 -16.78 -15.21 -29.49
C GLU A 143 -17.06 -13.73 -29.24
N GLY A 144 -16.72 -13.18 -28.08
CA GLY A 144 -17.03 -11.80 -27.70
C GLY A 144 -18.27 -11.66 -26.82
N ARG A 145 -18.69 -12.75 -26.16
CA ARG A 145 -19.85 -12.82 -25.26
C ARG A 145 -19.54 -12.33 -23.83
N GLY A 146 -18.26 -12.27 -23.47
CA GLY A 146 -17.77 -11.55 -22.29
C GLY A 146 -16.41 -10.91 -22.60
N ASP A 147 -15.83 -10.20 -21.63
CA ASP A 147 -14.58 -9.45 -21.82
C ASP A 147 -13.46 -9.95 -20.92
N VAL A 148 -13.80 -10.49 -19.76
CA VAL A 148 -12.90 -11.12 -18.79
C VAL A 148 -13.52 -12.44 -18.29
N ILE A 149 -12.73 -13.47 -18.04
CA ILE A 149 -13.12 -14.66 -17.28
C ILE A 149 -12.57 -14.53 -15.86
N ALA A 150 -13.44 -14.69 -14.85
CA ALA A 150 -13.09 -14.72 -13.43
C ALA A 150 -13.69 -15.97 -12.78
N ALA A 151 -13.02 -17.10 -12.98
CA ALA A 151 -13.52 -18.43 -12.60
C ALA A 151 -12.37 -19.38 -12.20
N ASP A 152 -11.42 -18.90 -11.38
CA ASP A 152 -10.26 -19.70 -10.91
C ASP A 152 -9.51 -20.41 -12.05
N LEU A 153 -9.33 -19.73 -13.18
CA LEU A 153 -8.75 -20.35 -14.38
C LEU A 153 -7.23 -20.54 -14.20
N ALA A 154 -6.79 -21.79 -14.07
CA ALA A 154 -5.37 -22.13 -14.03
C ALA A 154 -4.65 -21.78 -15.34
N VAL A 155 -3.51 -21.11 -15.23
CA VAL A 155 -2.65 -20.76 -16.39
C VAL A 155 -1.88 -21.98 -16.86
N THR A 156 -2.10 -22.38 -18.11
CA THR A 156 -1.40 -23.50 -18.78
C THR A 156 -0.89 -23.07 -20.14
N LYS A 157 0.18 -23.71 -20.63
CA LYS A 157 0.75 -23.42 -21.96
C LYS A 157 -0.26 -23.54 -23.09
N ASP A 158 -1.26 -24.40 -22.94
CA ASP A 158 -2.29 -24.58 -23.98
C ASP A 158 -3.41 -23.55 -23.89
N ARG A 159 -3.75 -23.07 -22.69
CA ARG A 159 -4.69 -21.94 -22.53
C ARG A 159 -4.04 -20.62 -22.94
N GLU A 160 -2.75 -20.43 -22.68
CA GLU A 160 -2.00 -19.23 -23.11
C GLU A 160 -1.96 -19.05 -24.65
N LYS A 161 -2.19 -20.13 -25.42
CA LYS A 161 -2.34 -20.06 -26.88
C LYS A 161 -3.73 -19.55 -27.30
N GLN A 162 -4.71 -19.60 -26.41
CA GLN A 162 -6.12 -19.32 -26.71
C GLN A 162 -6.59 -17.99 -26.11
N VAL A 163 -6.06 -17.62 -24.94
CA VAL A 163 -6.43 -16.44 -24.17
C VAL A 163 -5.19 -15.80 -23.56
N ALA A 164 -5.26 -14.49 -23.34
CA ALA A 164 -4.29 -13.77 -22.54
C ALA A 164 -4.67 -13.87 -21.06
N PHE A 165 -3.69 -13.97 -20.17
CA PHE A 165 -3.90 -13.96 -18.72
C PHE A 165 -3.40 -12.67 -18.09
N THR A 166 -4.05 -12.28 -16.99
CA THR A 166 -3.46 -11.35 -16.03
C THR A 166 -2.28 -11.99 -15.31
N ARG A 167 -1.58 -11.22 -14.48
CA ARG A 167 -0.65 -11.75 -13.50
C ARG A 167 -1.43 -12.71 -12.58
N PRO A 168 -0.80 -13.80 -12.10
CA PRO A 168 -1.45 -14.69 -11.15
C PRO A 168 -1.93 -13.92 -9.93
N LEU A 169 -3.23 -14.07 -9.62
CA LEU A 169 -3.87 -13.51 -8.43
C LEU A 169 -3.41 -14.27 -7.20
N THR A 170 -3.29 -15.58 -7.35
CA THR A 170 -2.82 -16.49 -6.32
C THR A 170 -2.12 -17.69 -6.95
N ARG A 171 -1.46 -18.49 -6.10
CA ARG A 171 -0.96 -19.81 -6.46
C ARG A 171 -1.53 -20.83 -5.50
N VAL A 172 -2.02 -21.91 -6.07
CA VAL A 172 -2.75 -22.95 -5.34
C VAL A 172 -2.06 -24.29 -5.51
N ASN A 173 -2.32 -25.18 -4.57
CA ASN A 173 -2.09 -26.60 -4.78
C ASN A 173 -3.41 -27.24 -5.21
N GLU A 174 -3.35 -28.18 -6.14
CA GLU A 174 -4.50 -29.05 -6.43
C GLU A 174 -4.47 -30.15 -5.37
N VAL A 175 -5.46 -30.17 -4.48
CA VAL A 175 -5.51 -31.02 -3.28
C VAL A 175 -6.55 -32.08 -3.47
N LEU A 176 -6.16 -33.32 -3.22
CA LEU A 176 -7.09 -34.44 -3.15
C LEU A 176 -7.92 -34.34 -1.88
N VAL A 177 -9.24 -34.45 -2.01
CA VAL A 177 -10.21 -34.33 -0.92
C VAL A 177 -10.91 -35.66 -0.71
N GLY A 178 -11.01 -36.07 0.56
CA GLY A 178 -11.76 -37.24 0.98
C GLY A 178 -12.72 -36.94 2.12
N ARG A 179 -13.62 -37.88 2.39
CA ARG A 179 -14.55 -37.80 3.52
C ARG A 179 -13.79 -38.09 4.81
N ARG A 180 -13.89 -37.17 5.77
CA ARG A 180 -13.19 -37.25 7.04
C ARG A 180 -13.55 -38.54 7.79
N GLY A 181 -12.53 -39.25 8.24
CA GLY A 181 -12.70 -40.50 8.99
C GLY A 181 -13.08 -41.74 8.16
N ALA A 182 -13.09 -41.65 6.83
CA ALA A 182 -13.21 -42.82 5.98
C ALA A 182 -11.99 -43.75 6.16
N ALA A 183 -12.23 -45.08 6.21
CA ALA A 183 -11.20 -46.05 6.58
C ALA A 183 -10.09 -46.25 5.53
N ASP A 184 -10.34 -45.85 4.27
CA ASP A 184 -9.53 -46.18 3.10
C ASP A 184 -9.04 -44.93 2.35
N LEU A 185 -8.70 -43.88 3.10
CA LEU A 185 -8.18 -42.63 2.55
C LEU A 185 -6.71 -42.78 2.12
N PRO A 186 -6.35 -42.36 0.89
CA PRO A 186 -4.97 -42.39 0.42
C PRO A 186 -4.12 -41.38 1.21
N LYS A 187 -2.87 -41.75 1.50
CA LYS A 187 -1.90 -40.92 2.24
C LYS A 187 -0.77 -40.41 1.35
N ALA A 188 -0.55 -41.05 0.21
CA ALA A 188 0.38 -40.65 -0.82
C ALA A 188 -0.18 -40.93 -2.22
N VAL A 189 0.52 -40.47 -3.27
CA VAL A 189 0.09 -40.62 -4.67
C VAL A 189 -0.05 -42.09 -5.04
N GLU A 190 0.84 -42.95 -4.56
CA GLU A 190 0.86 -44.39 -4.87
C GLU A 190 -0.40 -45.10 -4.36
N ASP A 191 -1.00 -44.59 -3.27
CA ASP A 191 -2.24 -45.13 -2.68
C ASP A 191 -3.48 -44.87 -3.54
N LEU A 192 -3.35 -44.09 -4.63
CA LEU A 192 -4.41 -43.86 -5.61
C LEU A 192 -4.59 -45.03 -6.58
N ALA A 193 -3.71 -46.04 -6.54
CA ALA A 193 -3.84 -47.23 -7.37
C ALA A 193 -5.20 -47.90 -7.15
N GLY A 194 -5.96 -48.09 -8.23
CA GLY A 194 -7.31 -48.69 -8.19
C GLY A 194 -8.40 -47.80 -7.56
N LYS A 195 -8.09 -46.57 -7.11
CA LYS A 195 -9.09 -45.62 -6.57
C LYS A 195 -9.82 -44.91 -7.70
N THR A 196 -11.02 -44.42 -7.40
CA THR A 196 -11.77 -43.54 -8.29
C THR A 196 -11.71 -42.11 -7.78
N VAL A 197 -11.36 -41.17 -8.66
CA VAL A 197 -11.33 -39.73 -8.34
C VAL A 197 -12.20 -38.99 -9.36
N HIS A 198 -13.16 -38.22 -8.87
CA HIS A 198 -14.13 -37.50 -9.70
C HIS A 198 -13.68 -36.06 -9.91
N VAL A 199 -13.58 -35.64 -11.17
CA VAL A 199 -13.22 -34.28 -11.56
C VAL A 199 -13.89 -33.90 -12.88
N ARG A 200 -13.99 -32.61 -13.18
CA ARG A 200 -14.43 -32.16 -14.51
C ARG A 200 -13.39 -32.50 -15.58
N PRO A 201 -13.78 -33.01 -16.76
CA PRO A 201 -12.86 -33.37 -17.84
C PRO A 201 -11.96 -32.21 -18.32
N SER A 202 -12.50 -30.99 -18.42
CA SER A 202 -11.81 -29.79 -18.89
C SER A 202 -10.92 -29.10 -17.85
N SER A 203 -10.96 -29.57 -16.60
CA SER A 203 -10.17 -29.03 -15.49
C SER A 203 -8.68 -29.38 -15.61
N THR A 204 -7.82 -28.59 -14.96
CA THR A 204 -6.42 -29.01 -14.78
C THR A 204 -6.27 -30.21 -13.86
N PHE A 205 -7.26 -30.47 -12.99
CA PHE A 205 -7.26 -31.63 -12.09
C PHE A 205 -7.25 -32.95 -12.88
N ALA A 206 -8.06 -33.05 -13.94
CA ALA A 206 -8.06 -34.20 -14.83
C ALA A 206 -6.69 -34.40 -15.49
N ALA A 207 -6.06 -33.33 -15.97
CA ALA A 207 -4.71 -33.40 -16.55
C ALA A 207 -3.64 -33.79 -15.52
N SER A 208 -3.72 -33.27 -14.29
CA SER A 208 -2.81 -33.63 -13.20
C SER A 208 -2.99 -35.09 -12.79
N LEU A 209 -4.22 -35.59 -12.65
CA LEU A 209 -4.49 -37.00 -12.34
C LEU A 209 -3.97 -37.93 -13.45
N ARG A 210 -4.18 -37.60 -14.74
CA ARG A 210 -3.62 -38.36 -15.87
C ARG A 210 -2.09 -38.45 -15.80
N ALA A 211 -1.43 -37.38 -15.36
CA ALA A 211 0.02 -37.38 -15.19
C ALA A 211 0.52 -38.31 -14.07
N LEU A 212 -0.36 -38.71 -13.14
CA LEU A 212 -0.06 -39.60 -12.02
C LEU A 212 -0.35 -41.08 -12.30
N GLU A 213 -0.98 -41.45 -13.43
CA GLU A 213 -1.33 -42.84 -13.76
C GLU A 213 -0.14 -43.81 -13.71
N LYS A 214 1.06 -43.34 -14.04
CA LYS A 214 2.30 -44.15 -13.95
C LYS A 214 2.70 -44.48 -12.51
N GLN A 215 2.40 -43.59 -11.57
CA GLN A 215 2.71 -43.73 -10.14
C GLN A 215 1.57 -44.42 -9.38
N ALA A 216 0.34 -44.34 -9.92
CA ALA A 216 -0.86 -44.95 -9.36
C ALA A 216 -1.57 -45.84 -10.41
N PRO A 217 -1.05 -47.06 -10.67
CA PRO A 217 -1.64 -47.95 -11.66
C PRO A 217 -3.10 -48.28 -11.36
N GLY A 218 -3.98 -48.17 -12.37
CA GLY A 218 -5.40 -48.45 -12.21
C GLY A 218 -6.22 -47.33 -11.54
N LEU A 219 -5.64 -46.14 -11.31
CA LEU A 219 -6.41 -44.94 -10.98
C LEU A 219 -7.51 -44.71 -12.02
N VAL A 220 -8.76 -44.61 -11.56
CA VAL A 220 -9.92 -44.31 -12.39
C VAL A 220 -10.27 -42.83 -12.24
N ILE A 221 -10.11 -42.07 -13.31
CA ILE A 221 -10.54 -40.67 -13.38
C ILE A 221 -11.97 -40.66 -13.89
N ALA A 222 -12.92 -40.41 -12.99
CA ALA A 222 -14.34 -40.39 -13.31
C ALA A 222 -14.78 -38.97 -13.71
N ASP A 223 -15.40 -38.86 -14.87
CA ASP A 223 -15.86 -37.58 -15.40
C ASP A 223 -17.09 -37.08 -14.63
N ALA A 224 -16.96 -35.92 -13.99
CA ALA A 224 -18.10 -35.13 -13.55
C ALA A 224 -18.65 -34.28 -14.71
N ALA A 225 -19.92 -33.89 -14.66
CA ALA A 225 -20.47 -32.97 -15.65
C ALA A 225 -19.75 -31.60 -15.60
N GLU A 226 -19.50 -31.01 -16.77
CA GLU A 226 -18.81 -29.71 -16.90
C GLU A 226 -19.57 -28.54 -16.25
N SER A 227 -20.86 -28.73 -15.98
CA SER A 227 -21.73 -27.80 -15.26
C SER A 227 -21.68 -27.95 -13.73
N VAL A 228 -20.99 -28.96 -13.20
CA VAL A 228 -20.91 -29.22 -11.76
C VAL A 228 -19.66 -28.55 -11.19
N GLU A 229 -19.86 -27.60 -10.29
CA GLU A 229 -18.76 -26.88 -9.65
C GLU A 229 -17.92 -27.79 -8.72
N PRO A 230 -16.62 -27.48 -8.54
CA PRO A 230 -15.76 -28.24 -7.61
C PRO A 230 -16.29 -28.29 -6.18
N GLU A 231 -16.91 -27.21 -5.67
CA GLU A 231 -17.53 -27.22 -4.33
C GLU A 231 -18.65 -28.27 -4.23
N HIS A 232 -19.47 -28.42 -5.28
CA HIS A 232 -20.53 -29.42 -5.30
C HIS A 232 -19.96 -30.85 -5.25
N LEU A 233 -18.84 -31.12 -5.92
CA LEU A 233 -18.15 -32.41 -5.82
C LEU A 233 -17.66 -32.66 -4.38
N VAL A 234 -17.18 -31.64 -3.67
CA VAL A 234 -16.81 -31.77 -2.25
C VAL A 234 -18.04 -32.09 -1.38
N TRP A 235 -19.21 -31.51 -1.67
CA TRP A 235 -20.45 -31.88 -1.00
C TRP A 235 -20.92 -33.32 -1.32
N GLN A 236 -20.66 -33.81 -2.53
CA GLN A 236 -20.90 -35.23 -2.86
C GLN A 236 -19.95 -36.14 -2.08
N VAL A 237 -18.67 -35.76 -1.89
CA VAL A 237 -17.72 -36.48 -1.02
C VAL A 237 -18.20 -36.50 0.44
N SER A 238 -18.61 -35.34 0.97
CA SER A 238 -19.17 -35.19 2.33
C SER A 238 -20.35 -36.15 2.56
N ARG A 239 -21.28 -36.23 1.60
CA ARG A 239 -22.44 -37.13 1.63
C ARG A 239 -22.11 -38.61 1.39
N GLY A 240 -20.89 -38.91 0.91
CA GLY A 240 -20.47 -40.26 0.54
C GLY A 240 -21.04 -40.74 -0.80
N GLU A 241 -21.51 -39.83 -1.65
CA GLU A 241 -22.02 -40.12 -2.99
C GLU A 241 -20.88 -40.44 -3.97
N ILE A 242 -19.73 -39.79 -3.77
CA ILE A 242 -18.48 -40.07 -4.49
C ILE A 242 -17.32 -40.23 -3.50
N PRO A 243 -16.29 -41.04 -3.80
CA PRO A 243 -15.24 -41.35 -2.84
C PRO A 243 -14.20 -40.24 -2.66
N LEU A 244 -13.76 -39.63 -3.77
CA LEU A 244 -12.67 -38.65 -3.79
C LEU A 244 -12.92 -37.61 -4.89
N THR A 245 -12.49 -36.37 -4.65
CA THR A 245 -12.41 -35.32 -5.66
C THR A 245 -11.12 -34.51 -5.50
N VAL A 246 -10.89 -33.56 -6.39
CA VAL A 246 -9.77 -32.62 -6.32
C VAL A 246 -10.30 -31.21 -6.39
N VAL A 247 -9.79 -30.34 -5.53
CA VAL A 247 -10.06 -28.90 -5.56
C VAL A 247 -8.78 -28.11 -5.35
N ASP A 248 -8.81 -26.83 -5.68
CA ASP A 248 -7.72 -25.92 -5.35
C ASP A 248 -7.67 -25.64 -3.83
N SER A 249 -6.46 -25.50 -3.30
CA SER A 249 -6.22 -25.37 -1.87
C SER A 249 -6.91 -24.17 -1.21
N HIS A 250 -7.11 -23.06 -1.93
CA HIS A 250 -7.79 -21.88 -1.41
C HIS A 250 -9.30 -22.12 -1.28
N LEU A 251 -9.90 -22.81 -2.25
CA LEU A 251 -11.29 -23.23 -2.19
C LEU A 251 -11.50 -24.25 -1.07
N LEU A 252 -10.60 -25.23 -0.91
CA LEU A 252 -10.66 -26.18 0.20
C LEU A 252 -10.63 -25.48 1.56
N ALA A 253 -9.69 -24.55 1.75
CA ALA A 253 -9.57 -23.80 3.00
C ALA A 253 -10.85 -23.03 3.34
N ALA A 254 -11.56 -22.49 2.34
CA ALA A 254 -12.86 -21.87 2.54
C ALA A 254 -13.93 -22.90 2.90
N ILE A 255 -14.00 -24.04 2.19
CA ILE A 255 -14.98 -25.11 2.43
C ILE A 255 -14.86 -25.69 3.85
N GLU A 256 -13.64 -25.95 4.33
CA GLU A 256 -13.39 -26.55 5.65
C GLU A 256 -13.88 -25.67 6.82
N THR A 257 -14.18 -24.39 6.58
CA THR A 257 -14.78 -23.52 7.61
C THR A 257 -16.25 -23.83 7.92
N TYR A 258 -16.97 -24.48 6.99
CA TYR A 258 -18.41 -24.78 7.14
C TYR A 258 -18.79 -26.21 6.76
N ASN A 259 -17.90 -26.99 6.13
CA ASN A 259 -18.09 -28.41 5.87
C ASN A 259 -17.00 -29.21 6.59
N THR A 260 -17.30 -29.65 7.81
CA THR A 260 -16.36 -30.39 8.66
C THR A 260 -16.24 -31.87 8.30
N ASP A 261 -17.08 -32.38 7.39
CA ASP A 261 -17.15 -33.80 7.02
C ASP A 261 -16.11 -34.21 5.96
N VAL A 262 -15.33 -33.25 5.47
CA VAL A 262 -14.25 -33.48 4.49
C VAL A 262 -12.90 -33.08 5.06
N GLU A 263 -11.84 -33.59 4.44
CA GLU A 263 -10.47 -33.20 4.72
C GLU A 263 -9.62 -33.21 3.46
N GLY A 264 -8.70 -32.24 3.36
CA GLY A 264 -7.61 -32.30 2.39
C GLY A 264 -6.59 -33.37 2.76
N LEU A 265 -6.27 -34.27 1.82
CA LEU A 265 -5.35 -35.37 2.04
C LEU A 265 -3.90 -34.96 1.72
N PHE A 266 -3.60 -34.72 0.45
CA PHE A 266 -2.29 -34.26 0.00
C PHE A 266 -2.38 -33.56 -1.36
N PRO A 267 -1.44 -32.65 -1.68
CA PRO A 267 -1.40 -31.99 -2.98
C PRO A 267 -0.93 -32.93 -4.09
N ILE A 268 -1.70 -33.03 -5.17
CA ILE A 268 -1.37 -33.80 -6.38
C ILE A 268 -0.62 -32.95 -7.42
N ALA A 269 -0.79 -31.63 -7.37
CA ALA A 269 0.00 -30.65 -8.11
C ALA A 269 0.24 -29.43 -7.23
N LYS A 270 1.39 -28.77 -7.38
CA LYS A 270 1.81 -27.65 -6.53
C LYS A 270 2.00 -26.36 -7.30
N ALA A 271 1.76 -25.23 -6.63
CA ALA A 271 2.07 -23.88 -7.09
C ALA A 271 1.44 -23.51 -8.46
N ARG A 272 0.23 -24.00 -8.74
CA ARG A 272 -0.56 -23.67 -9.92
C ARG A 272 -0.98 -22.21 -9.88
N PRO A 273 -0.61 -21.38 -10.87
CA PRO A 273 -1.06 -20.00 -10.94
C PRO A 273 -2.53 -19.93 -11.40
N LEU A 274 -3.37 -19.22 -10.64
CA LEU A 274 -4.72 -18.84 -11.06
C LEU A 274 -4.74 -17.38 -11.47
N ALA A 275 -5.40 -17.06 -12.59
CA ALA A 275 -5.46 -15.71 -13.13
C ALA A 275 -6.77 -15.48 -13.88
N TRP A 276 -7.16 -14.20 -14.02
CA TRP A 276 -8.22 -13.83 -14.94
C TRP A 276 -7.72 -13.95 -16.38
N ALA A 277 -8.64 -14.27 -17.29
CA ALA A 277 -8.34 -14.36 -18.71
C ALA A 277 -9.12 -13.34 -19.53
N MET A 278 -8.53 -12.88 -20.63
CA MET A 278 -9.17 -12.06 -21.66
C MET A 278 -8.72 -12.49 -23.05
N ARG A 279 -9.33 -11.92 -24.08
CA ARG A 279 -8.92 -12.15 -25.47
C ARG A 279 -7.45 -11.75 -25.70
N LEU A 280 -6.75 -12.48 -26.57
CA LEU A 280 -5.38 -12.17 -26.96
C LEU A 280 -5.27 -10.80 -27.65
N GLU A 281 -6.34 -10.40 -28.32
CA GLU A 281 -6.50 -9.15 -29.05
C GLU A 281 -6.82 -7.95 -28.14
N ASN A 282 -6.88 -8.14 -26.82
CA ASN A 282 -7.18 -7.10 -25.83
C ASN A 282 -5.96 -6.75 -24.94
N PRO A 283 -4.81 -6.34 -25.51
CA PRO A 283 -3.59 -6.08 -24.75
C PRO A 283 -3.70 -4.87 -23.82
N LYS A 284 -4.53 -3.86 -24.14
CA LYS A 284 -4.70 -2.67 -23.26
C LYS A 284 -5.49 -3.04 -22.01
N LEU A 285 -6.57 -3.80 -22.14
CA LEU A 285 -7.33 -4.33 -21.02
C LEU A 285 -6.44 -5.20 -20.11
N ARG A 286 -5.63 -6.09 -20.71
CA ARG A 286 -4.67 -6.90 -19.95
C ARG A 286 -3.65 -6.05 -19.21
N ALA A 287 -3.08 -5.05 -19.87
CA ALA A 287 -2.11 -4.15 -19.27
C ALA A 287 -2.72 -3.41 -18.07
N GLU A 288 -3.92 -2.88 -18.23
CA GLU A 288 -4.59 -2.11 -17.18
C GLU A 288 -5.06 -2.97 -16.01
N LEU A 289 -5.54 -4.19 -16.26
CA LEU A 289 -5.83 -5.16 -15.20
C LEU A 289 -4.57 -5.52 -14.42
N ASN A 290 -3.43 -5.71 -15.11
CA ASN A 290 -2.16 -5.96 -14.43
C ASN A 290 -1.68 -4.77 -13.61
N THR A 291 -1.81 -3.56 -14.13
CA THR A 291 -1.53 -2.31 -13.40
C THR A 291 -2.41 -2.22 -12.16
N PHE A 292 -3.72 -2.45 -12.30
CA PHE A 292 -4.68 -2.46 -11.21
C PHE A 292 -4.33 -3.50 -10.14
N LEU A 293 -4.01 -4.74 -10.53
CA LEU A 293 -3.66 -5.79 -9.57
C LEU A 293 -2.37 -5.50 -8.80
N VAL A 294 -1.38 -4.90 -9.46
CA VAL A 294 -0.14 -4.48 -8.79
C VAL A 294 -0.41 -3.31 -7.85
N GLU A 295 -1.16 -2.30 -8.31
CA GLU A 295 -1.53 -1.14 -7.50
C GLU A 295 -2.30 -1.58 -6.27
N PHE A 296 -3.36 -2.39 -6.45
CA PHE A 296 -4.18 -2.92 -5.37
C PHE A 296 -3.32 -3.69 -4.36
N ALA A 297 -2.51 -4.65 -4.82
CA ALA A 297 -1.65 -5.43 -3.93
C ALA A 297 -0.68 -4.56 -3.11
N LEU A 298 -0.29 -3.39 -3.64
CA LEU A 298 0.64 -2.49 -2.97
C LEU A 298 -0.05 -1.40 -2.15
N THR A 299 -1.30 -1.02 -2.43
CA THR A 299 -1.99 0.10 -1.79
C THR A 299 -3.23 -0.28 -0.99
N GLU A 300 -3.67 -1.54 -1.01
CA GLU A 300 -4.83 -2.04 -0.25
C GLU A 300 -4.81 -1.67 1.24
N TYR A 301 -3.62 -1.48 1.83
CA TYR A 301 -3.45 -1.10 3.24
C TYR A 301 -4.09 0.25 3.55
N ARG A 302 -4.30 1.09 2.54
CA ARG A 302 -4.96 2.40 2.65
C ARG A 302 -6.45 2.27 2.88
N GLU A 303 -7.05 1.21 2.35
CA GLU A 303 -8.46 0.94 2.53
C GLU A 303 -8.75 0.22 3.84
N GLN A 304 -7.73 -0.40 4.45
CA GLN A 304 -7.86 -1.08 5.72
C GLN A 304 -8.31 -0.09 6.80
N ARG A 305 -9.42 -0.41 7.45
CA ARG A 305 -9.87 0.35 8.61
C ARG A 305 -9.08 -0.11 9.82
N PHE A 306 -8.58 0.85 10.57
CA PHE A 306 -7.91 0.60 11.82
C PHE A 306 -8.12 1.79 12.74
N THR A 307 -8.63 1.50 13.94
CA THR A 307 -8.99 2.51 14.94
C THR A 307 -8.17 2.40 16.22
N GLY A 308 -7.22 1.45 16.29
CA GLY A 308 -6.39 1.24 17.48
C GLY A 308 -5.60 2.48 17.92
N ASP A 309 -5.31 2.56 19.22
CA ASP A 309 -4.51 3.62 19.84
C ASP A 309 -2.99 3.35 19.73
N LEU A 310 -2.17 4.14 20.42
CA LEU A 310 -0.71 4.21 20.34
C LEU A 310 -0.01 2.84 20.35
N ASP A 311 -0.31 1.96 21.32
CA ASP A 311 0.35 0.65 21.42
C ASP A 311 0.05 -0.24 20.22
N ALA A 312 -1.19 -0.18 19.71
CA ALA A 312 -1.59 -0.93 18.54
C ALA A 312 -0.94 -0.36 17.26
N ILE A 313 -0.79 0.98 17.17
CA ILE A 313 -0.04 1.65 16.09
C ILE A 313 1.43 1.21 16.09
N ARG A 314 2.08 1.19 17.26
CA ARG A 314 3.46 0.69 17.42
C ARG A 314 3.59 -0.78 17.02
N LYS A 315 2.66 -1.62 17.47
CA LYS A 315 2.63 -3.05 17.12
C LYS A 315 2.46 -3.27 15.61
N ARG A 316 1.61 -2.46 14.96
CA ARG A 316 1.42 -2.48 13.51
C ARG A 316 2.66 -1.97 12.76
N GLY A 317 3.47 -1.12 13.39
CA GLY A 317 4.72 -0.60 12.81
C GLY A 317 4.52 0.48 11.75
N VAL A 318 3.34 1.12 11.72
CA VAL A 318 2.97 2.12 10.70
C VAL A 318 2.13 3.22 11.33
N LEU A 319 2.38 4.48 10.98
CA LEU A 319 1.54 5.65 11.25
C LEU A 319 1.00 6.20 9.92
N ARG A 320 -0.32 6.18 9.75
CA ARG A 320 -1.01 6.74 8.58
C ARG A 320 -1.47 8.16 8.89
N VAL A 321 -0.99 9.11 8.11
CA VAL A 321 -1.27 10.53 8.31
C VAL A 321 -2.12 11.05 7.17
N LEU A 322 -3.29 11.57 7.52
CA LEU A 322 -4.23 12.24 6.64
C LEU A 322 -3.76 13.69 6.41
N THR A 323 -3.65 14.09 5.16
CA THR A 323 -3.20 15.44 4.79
C THR A 323 -3.81 15.89 3.46
N ARG A 324 -3.45 17.08 2.99
CA ARG A 324 -3.84 17.63 1.67
C ARG A 324 -2.58 17.84 0.82
N ASN A 325 -2.76 17.93 -0.50
CA ASN A 325 -1.67 18.35 -1.38
C ASN A 325 -1.59 19.89 -1.37
N SER A 326 -0.62 20.49 -0.67
CA SER A 326 -0.39 21.94 -0.70
C SER A 326 1.05 22.31 -0.34
N ALA A 327 1.47 23.53 -0.69
CA ALA A 327 2.81 24.07 -0.43
C ALA A 327 3.25 23.98 1.05
N VAL A 328 2.27 24.02 1.97
CA VAL A 328 2.50 24.05 3.41
C VAL A 328 2.40 22.66 4.03
N THR A 329 1.47 21.83 3.56
CA THR A 329 1.11 20.59 4.26
C THR A 329 1.96 19.42 3.77
N TYR A 330 1.70 18.95 2.55
CA TYR A 330 2.41 17.90 1.85
C TYR A 330 2.38 18.17 0.35
N TYR A 331 3.49 18.02 -0.36
CA TYR A 331 3.56 18.10 -1.82
C TYR A 331 4.75 17.32 -2.37
N LEU A 332 4.69 16.98 -3.65
CA LEU A 332 5.79 16.38 -4.38
C LEU A 332 6.56 17.45 -5.17
N HIS A 333 7.87 17.50 -5.00
CA HIS A 333 8.75 18.36 -5.78
C HIS A 333 9.89 17.56 -6.39
N ARG A 334 9.86 17.39 -7.72
CA ARG A 334 10.84 16.57 -8.46
C ARG A 334 10.99 15.17 -7.85
N GLY A 335 9.87 14.54 -7.48
CA GLY A 335 9.82 13.24 -6.80
C GLY A 335 10.15 13.26 -5.30
N ASP A 336 10.67 14.37 -4.77
CA ASP A 336 10.90 14.51 -3.33
C ASP A 336 9.61 14.83 -2.59
N GLN A 337 9.47 14.33 -1.37
CA GLN A 337 8.33 14.61 -0.50
C GLN A 337 8.67 15.79 0.40
N ALA A 338 7.82 16.80 0.38
CA ALA A 338 8.06 18.04 1.09
C ALA A 338 6.76 18.55 1.72
N GLY A 339 6.89 19.46 2.68
CA GLY A 339 5.78 20.10 3.36
C GLY A 339 6.10 20.22 4.85
N PHE A 340 5.66 21.31 5.46
CA PHE A 340 5.88 21.56 6.87
C PHE A 340 5.23 20.48 7.74
N ASP A 341 3.95 20.17 7.49
CA ASP A 341 3.25 19.11 8.22
C ASP A 341 3.84 17.72 7.94
N PHE A 342 4.22 17.44 6.70
CA PHE A 342 4.92 16.21 6.35
C PHE A 342 6.20 16.01 7.15
N HIS A 343 7.02 17.06 7.28
CA HIS A 343 8.26 16.99 8.07
C HIS A 343 7.97 16.75 9.56
N LEU A 344 6.94 17.41 10.12
CA LEU A 344 6.52 17.15 11.50
C LEU A 344 6.00 15.72 11.68
N ALA A 345 5.15 15.23 10.78
CA ALA A 345 4.63 13.87 10.79
C ALA A 345 5.75 12.82 10.67
N ASN A 346 6.79 13.09 9.88
CA ASN A 346 7.97 12.23 9.78
C ASN A 346 8.78 12.20 11.08
N MET A 347 8.88 13.32 11.80
CA MET A 347 9.50 13.35 13.13
C MET A 347 8.69 12.56 14.15
N VAL A 348 7.34 12.67 14.11
CA VAL A 348 6.43 11.86 14.94
C VAL A 348 6.64 10.36 14.66
N ALA A 349 6.60 9.94 13.39
CA ALA A 349 6.79 8.54 13.02
C ALA A 349 8.17 7.98 13.46
N LYS A 350 9.22 8.80 13.34
CA LYS A 350 10.57 8.45 13.82
C LYS A 350 10.64 8.29 15.33
N GLU A 351 9.98 9.15 16.11
CA GLU A 351 9.93 9.02 17.58
C GLU A 351 9.06 7.84 18.04
N LEU A 352 8.10 7.42 17.20
CA LEU A 352 7.33 6.20 17.40
C LEU A 352 8.06 4.90 17.01
N ASP A 353 9.17 5.01 16.25
CA ASP A 353 9.85 3.89 15.58
C ASP A 353 8.92 3.11 14.64
N VAL A 354 8.15 3.84 13.83
CA VAL A 354 7.20 3.28 12.84
C VAL A 354 7.38 3.92 11.47
N ARG A 355 6.91 3.24 10.42
CA ARG A 355 6.88 3.81 9.07
C ARG A 355 5.81 4.89 8.96
N LEU A 356 6.08 5.95 8.19
CA LEU A 356 5.09 6.95 7.83
C LEU A 356 4.39 6.56 6.53
N GLU A 357 3.08 6.69 6.48
CA GLU A 357 2.27 6.56 5.26
C GLU A 357 1.36 7.78 5.12
N ILE A 358 1.40 8.44 3.96
CA ILE A 358 0.55 9.60 3.70
C ILE A 358 -0.72 9.15 2.97
N VAL A 359 -1.86 9.63 3.46
CA VAL A 359 -3.18 9.40 2.91
C VAL A 359 -3.79 10.76 2.57
N VAL A 360 -4.13 10.98 1.30
CA VAL A 360 -4.70 12.24 0.82
C VAL A 360 -6.15 11.97 0.41
N PRO A 361 -7.15 12.42 1.20
CA PRO A 361 -8.54 12.34 0.78
C PRO A 361 -8.81 13.22 -0.46
N PRO A 362 -9.88 12.94 -1.24
CA PRO A 362 -10.22 13.73 -2.42
C PRO A 362 -10.46 15.21 -2.13
N THR A 363 -11.02 15.52 -0.96
CA THR A 363 -11.41 16.87 -0.54
C THR A 363 -11.08 17.10 0.93
N PHE A 364 -10.96 18.37 1.33
CA PHE A 364 -10.56 18.74 2.69
C PHE A 364 -11.60 18.35 3.75
N ASP A 365 -12.89 18.45 3.43
CA ASP A 365 -14.01 18.05 4.31
C ASP A 365 -14.01 16.55 4.63
N GLN A 366 -13.37 15.72 3.79
CA GLN A 366 -13.23 14.28 4.01
C GLN A 366 -12.16 13.90 5.05
N LEU A 367 -11.29 14.83 5.49
CA LEU A 367 -10.24 14.53 6.47
C LEU A 367 -10.80 13.94 7.77
N ILE A 368 -11.81 14.59 8.37
CA ILE A 368 -12.42 14.15 9.64
C ILE A 368 -13.25 12.85 9.45
N PRO A 369 -14.13 12.73 8.45
CA PRO A 369 -14.81 11.48 8.12
C PRO A 369 -13.84 10.30 7.96
N TRP A 370 -12.77 10.47 7.18
CA TRP A 370 -11.78 9.41 6.94
C TRP A 370 -11.00 9.03 8.20
N LEU A 371 -10.68 10.00 9.06
CA LEU A 371 -10.06 9.73 10.35
C LEU A 371 -10.99 8.91 11.25
N THR A 372 -12.28 9.26 11.28
CA THR A 372 -13.31 8.59 12.09
C THR A 372 -13.60 7.19 11.59
N GLU A 373 -13.64 6.98 10.28
CA GLU A 373 -13.77 5.66 9.65
C GLU A 373 -12.55 4.75 9.89
N GLY A 374 -11.41 5.30 10.35
CA GLY A 374 -10.18 4.56 10.58
C GLY A 374 -9.30 4.39 9.34
N ARG A 375 -9.47 5.23 8.30
CA ARG A 375 -8.61 5.27 7.10
C ARG A 375 -7.25 5.94 7.36
N GLY A 376 -7.13 6.70 8.44
CA GLY A 376 -5.86 7.26 8.93
C GLY A 376 -5.82 7.24 10.46
N ASP A 377 -4.68 7.57 11.06
CA ASP A 377 -4.50 7.56 12.53
C ASP A 377 -4.37 8.97 13.11
N MET A 378 -3.93 9.92 12.29
CA MET A 378 -3.74 11.33 12.64
C MET A 378 -3.96 12.20 11.40
N ILE A 379 -4.49 13.41 11.57
CA ILE A 379 -4.51 14.46 10.55
C ILE A 379 -3.37 15.45 10.82
N ALA A 380 -2.57 15.73 9.79
CA ALA A 380 -1.57 16.80 9.77
C ALA A 380 -1.76 17.59 8.47
N ALA A 381 -2.62 18.62 8.51
CA ALA A 381 -3.15 19.29 7.32
C ALA A 381 -3.39 20.79 7.53
N SER A 382 -2.52 21.46 8.30
CA SER A 382 -2.71 22.83 8.79
C SER A 382 -4.08 23.03 9.44
N MET A 383 -4.56 22.03 10.18
CA MET A 383 -5.91 22.05 10.72
C MET A 383 -5.96 22.91 11.98
N THR A 384 -6.75 23.98 11.91
CA THR A 384 -7.09 24.83 13.07
C THR A 384 -7.94 24.06 14.07
N ASP A 385 -7.53 24.11 15.34
CA ASP A 385 -8.30 23.65 16.50
C ASP A 385 -9.43 24.65 16.79
N THR A 386 -10.66 24.25 16.48
CA THR A 386 -11.88 25.05 16.71
C THR A 386 -12.86 24.25 17.56
N GLU A 387 -13.74 24.94 18.30
CA GLU A 387 -14.75 24.26 19.14
C GLU A 387 -15.62 23.28 18.33
N ALA A 388 -16.02 23.66 17.12
CA ALA A 388 -16.83 22.81 16.24
C ALA A 388 -16.11 21.53 15.80
N ARG A 389 -14.80 21.60 15.52
CA ARG A 389 -13.98 20.43 15.19
C ARG A 389 -13.63 19.62 16.43
N GLY A 390 -13.37 20.27 17.56
CA GLY A 390 -13.12 19.63 18.86
C GLY A 390 -14.33 18.83 19.39
N LYS A 391 -15.53 19.08 18.87
CA LYS A 391 -16.71 18.21 19.09
C LYS A 391 -16.62 16.88 18.33
N GLN A 392 -15.92 16.82 17.21
CA GLN A 392 -15.82 15.65 16.33
C GLN A 392 -14.53 14.85 16.58
N VAL A 393 -13.40 15.51 16.78
CA VAL A 393 -12.06 14.90 16.91
C VAL A 393 -11.34 15.42 18.17
N GLY A 394 -10.27 14.74 18.59
CA GLY A 394 -9.35 15.22 19.61
C GLY A 394 -8.19 15.97 18.97
N PHE A 395 -7.76 17.09 19.57
CA PHE A 395 -6.56 17.82 19.15
C PHE A 395 -5.41 17.64 20.13
N SER A 396 -4.21 17.55 19.58
CA SER A 396 -2.95 17.72 20.31
C SER A 396 -2.71 19.19 20.69
N ARG A 397 -1.64 19.47 21.45
CA ARG A 397 -1.12 20.83 21.63
C ARG A 397 -0.82 21.48 20.27
N PRO A 398 -1.10 22.77 20.09
CA PRO A 398 -0.75 23.46 18.85
C PRO A 398 0.75 23.42 18.57
N TYR A 399 1.10 23.06 17.33
CA TYR A 399 2.48 23.03 16.83
C TYR A 399 2.80 24.24 15.95
N LEU A 400 1.79 25.02 15.55
CA LEU A 400 1.90 26.25 14.80
C LEU A 400 0.76 27.19 15.23
N TYR A 401 0.96 28.49 15.07
CA TYR A 401 -0.06 29.51 15.34
C TYR A 401 -0.26 30.35 14.09
N THR A 402 -1.49 30.73 13.81
CA THR A 402 -1.88 31.47 12.60
C THR A 402 -2.98 32.49 12.90
N ASP A 403 -3.12 33.45 11.98
CA ASP A 403 -4.20 34.43 11.96
C ASP A 403 -4.89 34.37 10.60
N GLU A 404 -6.18 34.70 10.55
CA GLU A 404 -6.87 34.94 9.28
C GLU A 404 -6.50 36.34 8.79
N VAL A 405 -5.97 36.44 7.57
CA VAL A 405 -5.53 37.71 6.99
C VAL A 405 -6.21 37.97 5.65
N LEU A 406 -6.68 39.19 5.48
CA LEU A 406 -7.05 39.73 4.17
C LEU A 406 -5.76 39.99 3.39
N VAL A 407 -5.67 39.49 2.17
CA VAL A 407 -4.51 39.64 1.30
C VAL A 407 -4.84 40.59 0.16
N GLN A 408 -3.88 41.43 -0.20
CA GLN A 408 -3.95 42.36 -1.32
C GLN A 408 -2.65 42.32 -2.14
N ARG A 409 -2.65 43.01 -3.28
CA ARG A 409 -1.42 43.22 -4.05
C ARG A 409 -0.44 44.09 -3.24
N ALA A 410 0.84 43.72 -3.24
CA ALA A 410 1.88 44.49 -2.58
C ALA A 410 1.94 45.93 -3.09
N GLY A 411 2.02 46.89 -2.17
CA GLY A 411 2.04 48.32 -2.48
C GLY A 411 0.67 48.94 -2.79
N ALA A 412 -0.42 48.18 -2.69
CA ALA A 412 -1.77 48.74 -2.75
C ALA A 412 -2.06 49.63 -1.52
N PRO A 413 -3.06 50.54 -1.59
CA PRO A 413 -3.41 51.39 -0.45
C PRO A 413 -3.68 50.59 0.82
N LYS A 414 -3.04 50.97 1.93
CA LYS A 414 -3.23 50.30 3.23
C LYS A 414 -4.66 50.52 3.73
N LEU A 415 -5.23 49.47 4.28
CA LEU A 415 -6.49 49.54 5.03
C LEU A 415 -6.14 49.69 6.51
N ALA A 416 -6.86 50.55 7.22
CA ALA A 416 -6.67 50.78 8.64
C ALA A 416 -7.67 49.96 9.49
N SER A 417 -8.85 49.67 8.93
CA SER A 417 -9.92 48.96 9.64
C SER A 417 -10.81 48.16 8.69
N LEU A 418 -11.65 47.27 9.24
CA LEU A 418 -12.63 46.52 8.47
C LEU A 418 -13.65 47.41 7.74
N ASP A 419 -13.93 48.61 8.26
CA ASP A 419 -14.88 49.54 7.64
C ASP A 419 -14.37 50.11 6.31
N ASP A 420 -13.05 50.07 6.09
CA ASP A 420 -12.45 50.42 4.79
C ASP A 420 -12.81 49.40 3.70
N LEU A 421 -13.41 48.25 4.06
CA LEU A 421 -13.88 47.25 3.10
C LEU A 421 -15.21 47.60 2.45
N LYS A 422 -15.90 48.64 2.91
CA LYS A 422 -17.22 49.02 2.39
C LYS A 422 -17.21 49.18 0.87
N GLY A 423 -18.07 48.43 0.20
CA GLY A 423 -18.23 48.40 -1.26
C GLY A 423 -17.14 47.65 -2.02
N LYS A 424 -16.08 47.16 -1.35
CA LYS A 424 -15.03 46.33 -1.96
C LYS A 424 -15.52 44.89 -2.17
N THR A 425 -14.83 44.15 -3.02
CA THR A 425 -15.14 42.74 -3.32
C THR A 425 -14.03 41.84 -2.78
N ILE A 426 -14.42 40.79 -2.05
CA ILE A 426 -13.53 39.78 -1.48
C ILE A 426 -13.92 38.43 -2.06
N HIS A 427 -12.93 37.72 -2.60
CA HIS A 427 -13.11 36.38 -3.18
C HIS A 427 -12.63 35.32 -2.19
N VAL A 428 -13.45 34.31 -1.90
CA VAL A 428 -13.08 33.25 -0.94
C VAL A 428 -13.64 31.91 -1.42
N PRO A 429 -12.85 30.81 -1.39
CA PRO A 429 -13.36 29.47 -1.67
C PRO A 429 -14.41 29.08 -0.63
N LYS A 430 -15.54 28.51 -1.06
CA LYS A 430 -16.62 28.09 -0.15
C LYS A 430 -16.17 27.07 0.90
N GLY A 431 -15.20 26.22 0.55
CA GLY A 431 -14.66 25.17 1.42
C GLY A 431 -13.59 25.64 2.41
N ALA A 432 -13.19 26.92 2.37
CA ALA A 432 -12.12 27.43 3.22
C ALA A 432 -12.55 27.59 4.69
N SER A 433 -11.61 27.36 5.62
CA SER A 433 -11.83 27.53 7.07
C SER A 433 -12.36 28.91 7.46
N HIS A 434 -11.92 29.94 6.75
CA HIS A 434 -12.25 31.34 7.00
C HIS A 434 -13.49 31.84 6.23
N PHE A 435 -14.14 31.00 5.40
CA PHE A 435 -15.35 31.41 4.66
C PHE A 435 -16.47 31.88 5.62
N ALA A 436 -16.65 31.15 6.73
CA ALA A 436 -17.63 31.51 7.75
C ALA A 436 -17.33 32.88 8.39
N THR A 437 -16.04 33.17 8.67
CA THR A 437 -15.61 34.48 9.19
C THR A 437 -15.98 35.58 8.22
N VAL A 438 -15.58 35.44 6.96
CA VAL A 438 -15.81 36.48 5.94
C VAL A 438 -17.30 36.67 5.68
N ASN A 439 -18.08 35.60 5.64
CA ASN A 439 -19.53 35.70 5.46
C ASN A 439 -20.21 36.41 6.64
N ALA A 440 -19.76 36.18 7.88
CA ALA A 440 -20.30 36.85 9.06
C ALA A 440 -19.97 38.35 9.11
N LEU A 441 -18.83 38.76 8.56
CA LEU A 441 -18.38 40.16 8.54
C LEU A 441 -18.98 40.99 7.39
N LYS A 442 -19.49 40.32 6.35
CA LYS A 442 -19.95 40.93 5.09
C LYS A 442 -20.96 42.06 5.30
N ASP A 443 -22.05 41.78 6.03
CA ASP A 443 -23.14 42.74 6.18
C ASP A 443 -22.79 43.88 7.15
N ALA A 444 -22.04 43.57 8.21
CA ALA A 444 -21.60 44.55 9.20
C ALA A 444 -20.65 45.61 8.61
N HIS A 445 -19.76 45.20 7.69
CA HIS A 445 -18.77 46.09 7.07
C HIS A 445 -19.06 46.44 5.61
N GLY A 446 -20.21 46.00 5.07
CA GLY A 446 -20.76 46.44 3.79
C GLY A 446 -19.92 46.08 2.56
N PHE A 447 -19.17 44.98 2.57
CA PHE A 447 -18.43 44.49 1.41
C PHE A 447 -19.19 43.40 0.64
N LYS A 448 -18.73 43.08 -0.57
CA LYS A 448 -19.28 42.02 -1.41
C LYS A 448 -18.41 40.77 -1.30
N LEU A 449 -19.02 39.64 -0.94
CA LEU A 449 -18.37 38.33 -0.97
C LEU A 449 -18.67 37.64 -2.30
N VAL A 450 -17.63 37.20 -3.00
CA VAL A 450 -17.72 36.29 -4.15
C VAL A 450 -17.29 34.90 -3.70
N GLU A 451 -18.21 33.95 -3.83
CA GLU A 451 -17.95 32.54 -3.55
C GLU A 451 -17.20 31.92 -4.73
N GLU A 452 -15.96 31.52 -4.51
CA GLU A 452 -15.15 30.77 -5.47
C GLU A 452 -15.43 29.25 -5.32
N PRO A 453 -15.11 28.43 -6.34
CA PRO A 453 -15.29 26.97 -6.27
C PRO A 453 -14.71 26.38 -4.97
N GLU A 454 -15.36 25.34 -4.45
CA GLU A 454 -15.02 24.75 -3.15
C GLU A 454 -13.58 24.20 -3.09
N ASP A 455 -13.08 23.71 -4.23
CA ASP A 455 -11.75 23.16 -4.46
C ASP A 455 -10.73 24.20 -4.96
N GLN A 456 -11.11 25.48 -5.04
CA GLN A 456 -10.21 26.54 -5.51
C GLN A 456 -9.05 26.74 -4.52
N GLU A 457 -7.83 26.40 -4.96
CA GLU A 457 -6.62 26.60 -4.15
C GLU A 457 -6.28 28.07 -3.95
N ILE A 458 -5.81 28.40 -2.74
CA ILE A 458 -5.48 29.77 -2.34
C ILE A 458 -4.39 30.36 -3.22
N SER A 459 -3.38 29.57 -3.61
CA SER A 459 -2.28 30.03 -4.47
C SER A 459 -2.79 30.64 -5.78
N ALA A 460 -3.83 30.04 -6.39
CA ALA A 460 -4.43 30.55 -7.62
C ALA A 460 -5.17 31.89 -7.41
N LEU A 461 -5.79 32.09 -6.23
CA LEU A 461 -6.37 33.40 -5.88
C LEU A 461 -5.27 34.44 -5.66
N LEU A 462 -4.14 34.07 -5.07
CA LEU A 462 -2.99 34.96 -4.91
C LEU A 462 -2.36 35.33 -6.26
N ASP A 463 -2.32 34.41 -7.22
CA ASP A 463 -1.89 34.69 -8.60
C ASP A 463 -2.82 35.71 -9.27
N ARG A 464 -4.14 35.57 -9.09
CA ARG A 464 -5.13 36.55 -9.58
C ARG A 464 -4.99 37.92 -8.91
N ILE A 465 -4.62 37.98 -7.63
CA ILE A 465 -4.29 39.25 -6.93
C ILE A 465 -3.04 39.90 -7.54
N ALA A 466 -1.98 39.11 -7.75
CA ALA A 466 -0.76 39.62 -8.36
C ALA A 466 -0.98 40.06 -9.81
N ALA A 467 -1.79 39.35 -10.58
CA ALA A 467 -2.21 39.74 -11.93
C ALA A 467 -3.16 40.97 -11.92
N GLY A 468 -3.87 41.19 -10.81
CA GLY A 468 -4.76 42.35 -10.60
C GLY A 468 -6.17 42.11 -11.10
N GLU A 469 -6.51 40.84 -11.31
CA GLU A 469 -7.82 40.38 -11.73
C GLU A 469 -8.82 40.44 -10.56
N ILE A 470 -8.34 40.21 -9.34
CA ILE A 470 -9.10 40.40 -8.10
C ILE A 470 -8.32 41.28 -7.12
N ALA A 471 -9.05 42.00 -6.27
CA ALA A 471 -8.43 42.94 -5.33
C ALA A 471 -8.06 42.28 -3.99
N TYR A 472 -8.93 41.40 -3.49
CA TYR A 472 -8.79 40.81 -2.15
C TYR A 472 -9.19 39.34 -2.12
N THR A 473 -8.44 38.57 -1.34
CA THR A 473 -8.79 37.22 -0.86
C THR A 473 -8.48 37.13 0.62
N VAL A 474 -8.86 36.05 1.28
CA VAL A 474 -8.51 35.76 2.66
C VAL A 474 -7.73 34.46 2.72
N THR A 475 -6.75 34.38 3.61
CA THR A 475 -6.03 33.15 3.88
C THR A 475 -5.46 33.16 5.30
N ASP A 476 -4.95 32.03 5.75
CA ASP A 476 -4.19 31.95 6.98
C ASP A 476 -2.79 32.57 6.81
N SER A 477 -2.31 33.30 7.81
CA SER A 477 -1.05 34.05 7.76
C SER A 477 0.17 33.17 7.48
N HIS A 478 0.16 31.92 7.95
CA HIS A 478 1.21 30.95 7.63
C HIS A 478 1.20 30.48 6.17
N ILE A 479 0.03 30.42 5.52
CA ILE A 479 -0.08 30.12 4.07
C ILE A 479 0.47 31.29 3.28
N LEU A 480 0.07 32.53 3.62
CA LEU A 480 0.64 33.72 3.00
C LEU A 480 2.16 33.78 3.16
N ALA A 481 2.68 33.50 4.37
CA ALA A 481 4.11 33.47 4.61
C ALA A 481 4.85 32.43 3.76
N ALA A 482 4.23 31.26 3.54
CA ALA A 482 4.80 30.22 2.68
C ALA A 482 4.85 30.65 1.21
N GLU A 483 3.83 31.35 0.73
CA GLU A 483 3.78 31.90 -0.62
C GLU A 483 4.84 33.01 -0.80
N GLN A 484 4.96 33.90 0.18
CA GLN A 484 5.94 35.00 0.21
C GLN A 484 7.42 34.54 0.24
N VAL A 485 7.68 33.25 0.49
CA VAL A 485 9.02 32.68 0.27
C VAL A 485 9.46 32.81 -1.20
N PHE A 486 8.50 32.82 -2.13
CA PHE A 486 8.75 32.74 -3.56
C PHE A 486 8.29 33.97 -4.35
N ARG A 487 7.50 34.85 -3.73
CA ARG A 487 6.91 36.04 -4.35
C ARG A 487 6.93 37.22 -3.38
N ASP A 488 6.83 38.43 -3.90
CA ASP A 488 6.75 39.67 -3.12
C ASP A 488 5.69 40.64 -3.65
N ASP A 489 4.82 40.15 -4.52
CA ASP A 489 3.75 40.88 -5.21
C ASP A 489 2.41 40.86 -4.46
N VAL A 490 2.34 40.18 -3.31
CA VAL A 490 1.17 40.11 -2.42
C VAL A 490 1.56 40.35 -0.95
N GLU A 491 0.67 40.98 -0.19
CA GLU A 491 0.88 41.32 1.22
C GLU A 491 -0.41 41.21 2.05
N ALA A 492 -0.27 41.02 3.35
CA ALA A 492 -1.39 41.11 4.28
C ALA A 492 -1.85 42.57 4.40
N ALA A 493 -3.15 42.79 4.15
CA ALA A 493 -3.81 44.09 4.28
C ALA A 493 -4.31 44.32 5.71
N LEU A 494 -5.02 43.34 6.27
CA LEU A 494 -5.64 43.38 7.59
C LEU A 494 -5.67 41.98 8.20
N THR A 495 -5.63 41.92 9.53
CA THR A 495 -5.98 40.71 10.27
C THR A 495 -7.48 40.72 10.55
N LEU A 496 -8.16 39.60 10.28
CA LEU A 496 -9.58 39.44 10.55
C LEU A 496 -9.79 38.86 11.95
N PRO A 497 -10.86 39.27 12.66
CA PRO A 497 -11.31 38.57 13.83
C PRO A 497 -11.90 37.22 13.38
N GLY A 498 -11.08 36.17 13.35
CA GLY A 498 -11.50 34.82 12.95
C GLY A 498 -12.72 34.30 13.74
N GLN A 499 -13.27 33.15 13.33
CA GLN A 499 -14.36 32.53 14.10
C GLN A 499 -13.85 31.71 15.30
N GLY A 500 -14.41 31.99 16.48
CA GLY A 500 -14.16 31.25 17.73
C GLY A 500 -13.30 32.01 18.73
N GLU A 501 -13.04 31.39 19.88
CA GLU A 501 -12.08 31.94 20.85
C GLU A 501 -10.65 31.54 20.47
N PRO A 502 -9.71 32.48 20.34
CA PRO A 502 -8.32 32.16 20.09
C PRO A 502 -7.74 31.28 21.21
N ALA A 503 -7.09 30.17 20.83
CA ALA A 503 -6.52 29.22 21.78
C ALA A 503 -5.07 29.54 22.20
N GLY A 504 -4.42 30.54 21.58
CA GLY A 504 -3.05 30.95 21.86
C GLY A 504 -2.93 31.94 23.02
N LYS A 505 -1.80 31.93 23.74
CA LYS A 505 -1.48 32.89 24.81
C LYS A 505 -1.53 34.37 24.40
N ASP A 506 -1.51 34.64 23.09
CA ASP A 506 -1.42 35.97 22.48
C ASP A 506 -2.60 36.27 21.51
N GLY A 507 -3.68 35.49 21.52
CA GLY A 507 -4.86 35.75 20.67
C GLY A 507 -4.81 35.13 19.26
N HIS A 508 -3.88 34.20 19.00
CA HIS A 508 -3.75 33.49 17.72
C HIS A 508 -4.47 32.13 17.72
N TYR A 509 -4.83 31.65 16.53
CA TYR A 509 -5.45 30.33 16.34
C TYR A 509 -4.38 29.23 16.29
N GLY A 510 -4.61 28.15 17.03
CA GLY A 510 -3.69 27.01 17.10
C GLY A 510 -3.93 26.02 15.97
N ILE A 511 -2.86 25.69 15.24
CA ILE A 511 -2.83 24.56 14.32
C ILE A 511 -2.27 23.35 15.08
N ALA A 512 -3.02 22.26 15.07
CA ALA A 512 -2.72 21.07 15.85
C ALA A 512 -2.96 19.78 15.05
N PHE A 513 -2.31 18.69 15.46
CA PHE A 513 -2.65 17.38 14.93
C PHE A 513 -4.02 16.98 15.46
N ALA A 514 -4.88 16.48 14.57
CA ALA A 514 -6.18 15.93 14.95
C ALA A 514 -6.14 14.40 14.96
N ILE A 515 -6.82 13.79 15.92
CA ILE A 515 -6.89 12.34 16.13
C ILE A 515 -8.31 11.95 16.54
N ARG A 516 -8.61 10.65 16.52
CA ARG A 516 -9.85 10.12 17.11
C ARG A 516 -9.88 10.41 18.62
N LYS A 517 -11.06 10.69 19.18
CA LYS A 517 -11.21 11.11 20.59
C LYS A 517 -10.86 10.01 21.57
N GLU A 518 -11.14 8.78 21.20
CA GLU A 518 -10.86 7.56 21.93
C GLU A 518 -9.35 7.22 21.98
N ASN A 519 -8.53 7.84 21.11
CA ASN A 519 -7.09 7.60 21.05
C ASN A 519 -6.31 8.47 22.06
N ALA A 520 -6.63 8.32 23.35
CA ALA A 520 -6.07 9.15 24.42
C ALA A 520 -4.54 9.01 24.57
N GLN A 521 -3.98 7.81 24.37
CA GLN A 521 -2.54 7.59 24.51
C GLN A 521 -1.77 8.26 23.36
N LEU A 522 -2.28 8.17 22.13
CA LEU A 522 -1.71 8.89 21.00
C LEU A 522 -1.75 10.40 21.23
N ARG A 523 -2.84 10.92 21.81
CA ARG A 523 -2.95 12.34 22.18
C ARG A 523 -1.83 12.77 23.13
N GLU A 524 -1.66 12.03 24.22
CA GLU A 524 -0.65 12.33 25.24
C GLU A 524 0.76 12.29 24.65
N PHE A 525 1.03 11.30 23.79
CA PHE A 525 2.29 11.22 23.07
C PHE A 525 2.52 12.44 22.16
N LEU A 526 1.51 12.85 21.38
CA LEU A 526 1.62 14.02 20.51
C LEU A 526 1.79 15.32 21.32
N ASP A 527 1.11 15.45 22.45
CA ASP A 527 1.27 16.59 23.36
C ASP A 527 2.71 16.66 23.90
N ALA A 528 3.28 15.53 24.32
CA ALA A 528 4.66 15.44 24.77
C ALA A 528 5.66 15.75 23.64
N PHE A 529 5.41 15.21 22.44
CA PHE A 529 6.19 15.47 21.23
C PHE A 529 6.20 16.97 20.90
N VAL A 530 5.04 17.61 20.81
CA VAL A 530 4.94 19.04 20.49
C VAL A 530 5.63 19.87 21.58
N LYS A 531 5.44 19.55 22.87
CA LYS A 531 6.11 20.24 23.97
C LYS A 531 7.64 20.18 23.87
N LYS A 532 8.20 19.05 23.42
CA LYS A 532 9.65 18.83 23.24
C LYS A 532 10.19 19.49 21.97
N THR A 533 9.43 19.43 20.88
CA THR A 533 9.91 19.79 19.52
C THR A 533 9.62 21.24 19.15
N TYR A 534 8.51 21.82 19.60
CA TYR A 534 8.10 23.18 19.26
C TYR A 534 9.18 24.20 19.66
N ARG A 535 9.59 25.05 18.70
CA ARG A 535 10.70 26.01 18.82
C ARG A 535 12.08 25.37 19.11
N GLY A 536 12.21 24.05 18.99
CA GLY A 536 13.50 23.36 18.98
C GLY A 536 14.27 23.55 17.67
N VAL A 537 15.49 23.00 17.60
CA VAL A 537 16.40 23.18 16.44
C VAL A 537 15.78 22.65 15.14
N GLU A 538 15.34 21.39 15.12
CA GLU A 538 14.75 20.76 13.92
C GLU A 538 13.46 21.48 13.48
N TYR A 539 12.62 21.88 14.44
CA TYR A 539 11.42 22.68 14.17
C TYR A 539 11.77 24.02 13.53
N ASN A 540 12.69 24.80 14.12
CA ASN A 540 13.06 26.12 13.60
C ASN A 540 13.72 26.03 12.22
N MET A 541 14.54 25.00 11.98
CA MET A 541 15.08 24.73 10.64
C MET A 541 13.97 24.46 9.62
N THR A 542 12.97 23.66 10.01
CA THR A 542 11.82 23.35 9.16
C THR A 542 10.97 24.59 8.92
N ARG A 543 10.61 25.33 9.98
CA ARG A 543 9.85 26.58 9.90
C ARG A 543 10.54 27.59 8.99
N ARG A 544 11.85 27.81 9.18
CA ARG A 544 12.64 28.72 8.36
C ARG A 544 12.69 28.31 6.89
N ARG A 545 12.70 26.99 6.61
CA ARG A 545 12.66 26.44 5.24
C ARG A 545 11.36 26.76 4.51
N TYR A 546 10.23 26.74 5.22
CA TYR A 546 8.89 26.87 4.62
C TYR A 546 8.27 28.27 4.72
N PHE A 547 8.68 29.12 5.67
CA PHE A 547 7.99 30.40 5.92
C PHE A 547 8.89 31.64 5.93
N GLU A 548 10.22 31.51 5.88
CA GLU A 548 11.12 32.67 6.07
C GLU A 548 12.21 32.81 5.00
N SER A 549 12.75 31.69 4.50
CA SER A 549 13.95 31.73 3.67
C SER A 549 13.62 32.04 2.22
N ARG A 550 13.62 33.34 1.86
CA ARG A 550 13.37 33.82 0.50
C ARG A 550 14.17 33.04 -0.54
N ARG A 551 13.49 32.54 -1.56
CA ARG A 551 14.06 31.74 -2.65
C ARG A 551 13.85 32.46 -3.98
N LYS A 552 14.87 32.42 -4.84
CA LYS A 552 14.84 33.06 -6.17
C LYS A 552 13.87 32.37 -7.14
N GLN A 553 13.49 31.13 -6.86
CA GLN A 553 12.57 30.36 -7.67
C GLN A 553 11.55 29.72 -6.74
N ALA A 554 10.28 29.93 -7.03
CA ALA A 554 9.24 29.01 -6.59
C ALA A 554 9.63 27.58 -7.01
N PRO A 555 9.35 26.53 -6.20
CA PRO A 555 9.02 25.26 -6.83
C PRO A 555 7.97 25.61 -7.90
N PRO A 556 8.13 25.14 -9.16
CA PRO A 556 7.31 25.60 -10.28
C PRO A 556 5.85 25.68 -9.83
N ALA A 557 5.19 26.80 -10.14
CA ALA A 557 3.80 27.10 -9.81
C ALA A 557 2.87 26.13 -10.57
N SER A 558 2.94 24.88 -10.13
CA SER A 558 2.21 23.68 -10.48
C SER A 558 2.51 22.67 -9.36
N LEU A 559 2.05 23.02 -8.15
CA LEU A 559 2.02 22.12 -6.99
C LEU A 559 0.88 21.09 -7.08
N ALA A 560 -0.06 21.29 -7.99
CA ALA A 560 -0.54 20.18 -8.80
C ALA A 560 0.57 19.87 -9.79
N SER A 561 1.31 18.77 -9.61
CA SER A 561 2.13 18.16 -10.66
C SER A 561 1.54 18.53 -12.01
N ALA A 562 2.27 19.30 -12.84
CA ALA A 562 1.84 19.53 -14.21
C ALA A 562 1.45 18.15 -14.77
N GLU A 563 0.14 17.94 -14.97
CA GLU A 563 -0.44 16.73 -15.56
C GLU A 563 -0.04 15.39 -14.88
N GLY A 564 0.13 15.34 -13.55
CA GLY A 564 0.39 14.07 -12.86
C GLY A 564 1.81 13.50 -13.04
N SER A 565 2.78 14.31 -13.47
CA SER A 565 4.18 13.86 -13.55
C SER A 565 4.88 13.86 -12.18
N ILE A 566 5.63 12.78 -11.89
CA ILE A 566 6.42 12.57 -10.65
C ILE A 566 7.93 12.48 -10.91
N SER A 567 8.36 12.37 -12.16
CA SER A 567 9.77 12.47 -12.55
C SER A 567 9.95 12.99 -13.98
N PRO A 568 11.13 13.53 -14.33
CA PRO A 568 11.47 13.92 -15.70
C PRO A 568 11.49 12.75 -16.71
N TYR A 569 11.40 11.50 -16.22
CA TYR A 569 11.57 10.29 -17.01
C TYR A 569 10.34 9.40 -17.04
N ASP A 570 9.17 9.90 -16.60
CA ASP A 570 7.95 9.10 -16.44
C ASP A 570 7.61 8.30 -17.70
N GLY A 571 7.65 8.91 -18.88
CA GLY A 571 7.36 8.21 -20.15
C GLY A 571 8.31 7.05 -20.45
N LEU A 572 9.61 7.21 -20.18
CA LEU A 572 10.60 6.12 -20.35
C LEU A 572 10.36 5.01 -19.33
N VAL A 573 10.14 5.38 -18.06
CA VAL A 573 9.90 4.41 -16.99
C VAL A 573 8.60 3.65 -17.24
N GLN A 574 7.52 4.32 -17.68
CA GLN A 574 6.25 3.70 -18.06
C GLN A 574 6.44 2.66 -19.16
N SER A 575 7.14 3.00 -20.24
CA SER A 575 7.41 2.09 -21.36
C SER A 575 8.15 0.81 -20.90
N TYR A 576 9.26 0.98 -20.17
CA TYR A 576 10.05 -0.16 -19.71
C TYR A 576 9.35 -0.95 -18.60
N ALA A 577 8.71 -0.28 -17.64
CA ALA A 577 7.99 -0.96 -16.56
C ALA A 577 6.83 -1.80 -17.11
N ALA A 578 6.08 -1.30 -18.09
CA ALA A 578 5.04 -2.06 -18.79
C ALA A 578 5.61 -3.32 -19.46
N ARG A 579 6.76 -3.20 -20.15
CA ARG A 579 7.45 -4.34 -20.79
C ARG A 579 7.81 -5.46 -19.80
N TYR A 580 8.14 -5.11 -18.57
CA TYR A 580 8.56 -6.06 -17.53
C TYR A 580 7.46 -6.41 -16.51
N GLY A 581 6.26 -5.86 -16.67
CA GLY A 581 5.13 -6.05 -15.76
C GLY A 581 5.40 -5.52 -14.35
N LEU A 582 5.99 -4.34 -14.26
CA LEU A 582 6.24 -3.60 -13.02
C LEU A 582 5.42 -2.30 -13.01
N ASP A 583 5.05 -1.82 -11.83
CA ASP A 583 4.41 -0.51 -11.71
C ASP A 583 5.45 0.59 -11.88
N TRP A 584 5.22 1.47 -12.85
CA TRP A 584 6.16 2.53 -13.19
C TRP A 584 6.38 3.50 -12.03
N ARG A 585 5.37 3.77 -11.19
CA ARG A 585 5.49 4.66 -10.02
C ARG A 585 6.43 4.05 -8.98
N LEU A 586 6.42 2.73 -8.82
CA LEU A 586 7.36 2.05 -7.94
C LEU A 586 8.79 2.15 -8.47
N MET A 587 8.95 2.03 -9.80
CA MET A 587 10.24 2.19 -10.45
C MET A 587 10.76 3.63 -10.35
N VAL A 588 9.89 4.63 -10.47
CA VAL A 588 10.25 6.03 -10.19
C VAL A 588 10.63 6.22 -8.72
N ALA A 589 9.91 5.58 -7.77
CA ALA A 589 10.23 5.67 -6.35
C ALA A 589 11.62 5.09 -6.04
N GLN A 590 11.94 3.96 -6.66
CA GLN A 590 13.26 3.33 -6.61
C GLN A 590 14.33 4.22 -7.27
N MET A 591 14.10 4.71 -8.48
CA MET A 591 15.01 5.59 -9.21
C MET A 591 15.36 6.85 -8.40
N PHE A 592 14.38 7.44 -7.70
CA PHE A 592 14.66 8.56 -6.80
C PHE A 592 15.56 8.12 -5.64
N GLN A 593 15.30 6.94 -5.06
CA GLN A 593 16.11 6.42 -3.96
C GLN A 593 17.57 6.21 -4.36
N GLU A 594 17.80 5.80 -5.61
CA GLU A 594 19.13 5.52 -6.15
C GLU A 594 19.91 6.78 -6.48
N SER A 595 19.33 7.72 -7.23
CA SER A 595 20.09 8.86 -7.76
C SER A 595 19.44 10.23 -7.58
N ARG A 596 18.23 10.30 -7.01
CA ARG A 596 17.39 11.51 -7.03
C ARG A 596 17.24 12.08 -8.44
N PHE A 597 17.08 11.17 -9.41
CA PHE A 597 16.93 11.48 -10.85
C PHE A 597 18.16 12.11 -11.51
N ASP A 598 19.35 11.95 -10.94
CA ASP A 598 20.59 12.34 -11.61
C ASP A 598 21.08 11.18 -12.52
N PRO A 599 21.09 11.36 -13.86
CA PRO A 599 21.60 10.34 -14.79
C PRO A 599 23.13 10.24 -14.79
N LYS A 600 23.85 11.20 -14.19
CA LYS A 600 25.31 11.20 -14.05
C LYS A 600 25.78 10.76 -12.68
N ALA A 601 24.86 10.34 -11.80
CA ALA A 601 25.19 9.88 -10.47
C ALA A 601 26.16 8.68 -10.51
N ARG A 602 27.20 8.75 -9.66
CA ARG A 602 28.18 7.67 -9.46
C ARG A 602 28.37 7.46 -7.96
N SER A 603 28.12 6.24 -7.50
CA SER A 603 28.37 5.89 -6.10
C SER A 603 29.86 5.64 -5.85
N PHE A 604 30.27 5.69 -4.58
CA PHE A 604 31.64 5.40 -4.15
C PHE A 604 32.11 3.99 -4.53
N VAL A 605 31.17 3.04 -4.63
CA VAL A 605 31.44 1.64 -5.01
C VAL A 605 31.34 1.39 -6.52
N GLY A 606 31.05 2.42 -7.32
CA GLY A 606 31.13 2.38 -8.78
C GLY A 606 29.82 2.12 -9.52
N ALA A 607 28.68 2.08 -8.82
CA ALA A 607 27.35 2.02 -9.43
C ALA A 607 27.02 3.32 -10.19
N GLN A 608 26.29 3.25 -11.30
CA GLN A 608 26.14 4.36 -12.26
C GLN A 608 24.68 4.62 -12.66
N GLY A 609 24.38 5.90 -12.92
CA GLY A 609 23.16 6.34 -13.58
C GLY A 609 21.92 6.35 -12.70
N LEU A 610 20.75 6.48 -13.34
CA LEU A 610 19.47 6.72 -12.67
C LEU A 610 19.07 5.62 -11.66
N PHE A 611 19.43 4.38 -11.96
CA PHE A 611 19.14 3.22 -11.10
C PHE A 611 20.36 2.69 -10.36
N GLN A 612 21.50 3.40 -10.43
CA GLN A 612 22.74 2.99 -9.77
C GLN A 612 23.10 1.51 -10.04
N VAL A 613 23.02 1.10 -11.31
CA VAL A 613 23.36 -0.27 -11.71
C VAL A 613 24.90 -0.41 -11.75
N MET A 614 25.42 -1.55 -11.29
CA MET A 614 26.85 -1.85 -11.40
C MET A 614 27.25 -2.07 -12.87
N PRO A 615 28.40 -1.55 -13.35
CA PRO A 615 28.81 -1.70 -14.75
C PRO A 615 28.86 -3.14 -15.25
N LEU A 616 29.32 -4.08 -14.40
CA LEU A 616 29.34 -5.50 -14.74
C LEU A 616 27.91 -6.06 -14.93
N THR A 617 27.00 -5.74 -14.01
CA THR A 617 25.58 -6.10 -14.11
C THR A 617 24.93 -5.48 -15.35
N GLY A 618 25.23 -4.21 -15.64
CA GLY A 618 24.80 -3.55 -16.88
C GLY A 618 25.23 -4.35 -18.11
N LYS A 619 26.51 -4.73 -18.18
CA LYS A 619 27.07 -5.52 -19.29
C LYS A 619 26.39 -6.89 -19.42
N GLU A 620 26.18 -7.60 -18.32
CA GLU A 620 25.45 -8.88 -18.29
C GLU A 620 24.00 -8.74 -18.78
N LEU A 621 23.38 -7.59 -18.53
CA LEU A 621 22.04 -7.26 -18.99
C LEU A 621 22.00 -6.74 -20.43
N GLY A 622 23.15 -6.48 -21.06
CA GLY A 622 23.28 -5.98 -22.42
C GLY A 622 23.35 -4.45 -22.55
N PHE A 623 23.67 -3.73 -21.47
CA PHE A 623 23.77 -2.27 -21.43
C PHE A 623 25.19 -1.83 -21.10
N VAL A 624 25.70 -0.81 -21.79
CA VAL A 624 27.07 -0.32 -21.63
C VAL A 624 27.10 1.11 -21.12
N GLN A 625 26.19 1.97 -21.57
CA GLN A 625 26.15 3.38 -21.19
C GLN A 625 25.08 3.63 -20.12
N LEU A 626 25.33 3.24 -18.87
CA LEU A 626 24.34 3.34 -17.78
C LEU A 626 23.97 4.78 -17.40
N GLU A 627 24.78 5.77 -17.80
CA GLU A 627 24.49 7.19 -17.61
C GLU A 627 23.63 7.82 -18.71
N ASP A 628 23.36 7.08 -19.78
CA ASP A 628 22.32 7.45 -20.74
C ASP A 628 20.96 7.12 -20.11
N PRO A 629 20.01 8.07 -20.02
CA PRO A 629 18.74 7.83 -19.35
C PRO A 629 17.97 6.61 -19.88
N GLU A 630 17.95 6.41 -21.20
CA GLU A 630 17.22 5.29 -21.80
C GLU A 630 17.85 3.95 -21.43
N GLN A 631 19.15 3.78 -21.65
CA GLN A 631 19.87 2.56 -21.28
C GLN A 631 19.88 2.30 -19.77
N GLY A 632 20.08 3.35 -18.97
CA GLY A 632 20.13 3.27 -17.51
C GLY A 632 18.79 2.86 -16.90
N ILE A 633 17.68 3.44 -17.37
CA ILE A 633 16.33 3.05 -16.94
C ILE A 633 16.03 1.62 -17.38
N HIS A 634 16.31 1.27 -18.65
CA HIS A 634 16.05 -0.09 -19.13
C HIS A 634 16.84 -1.13 -18.33
N ALA A 635 18.13 -0.86 -18.06
CA ALA A 635 18.97 -1.71 -17.21
C ALA A 635 18.38 -1.88 -15.81
N GLY A 636 18.00 -0.78 -15.15
CA GLY A 636 17.45 -0.79 -13.81
C GLY A 636 16.16 -1.59 -13.69
N VAL A 637 15.19 -1.32 -14.58
CA VAL A 637 13.89 -2.02 -14.61
C VAL A 637 14.07 -3.50 -14.95
N LYS A 638 14.92 -3.84 -15.92
CA LYS A 638 15.23 -5.24 -16.28
C LYS A 638 15.90 -5.97 -15.11
N TYR A 639 16.81 -5.32 -14.39
CA TYR A 639 17.48 -5.90 -13.22
C TYR A 639 16.48 -6.15 -12.09
N MET A 640 15.57 -5.21 -11.83
CA MET A 640 14.51 -5.37 -10.84
C MET A 640 13.57 -6.54 -11.19
N HIS A 641 13.20 -6.67 -12.46
CA HIS A 641 12.45 -7.83 -12.95
C HIS A 641 13.19 -9.16 -12.72
N GLN A 642 14.51 -9.20 -12.98
CA GLN A 642 15.32 -10.37 -12.67
C GLN A 642 15.34 -10.70 -11.17
N MET A 643 15.48 -9.70 -10.30
CA MET A 643 15.45 -9.91 -8.84
C MET A 643 14.12 -10.51 -8.40
N LEU A 644 13.00 -9.95 -8.88
CA LEU A 644 11.67 -10.48 -8.62
C LEU A 644 11.50 -11.93 -9.11
N GLY A 645 12.05 -12.26 -10.27
CA GLY A 645 12.04 -13.62 -10.83
C GLY A 645 12.85 -14.64 -10.04
N ARG A 646 13.87 -14.20 -9.29
CA ARG A 646 14.69 -15.07 -8.43
C ARG A 646 14.05 -15.36 -7.07
N ILE A 647 13.07 -14.57 -6.65
CA ILE A 647 12.32 -14.85 -5.43
C ILE A 647 11.28 -15.94 -5.72
N ALA A 648 11.21 -16.92 -4.83
CA ALA A 648 10.39 -18.11 -4.98
C ALA A 648 8.93 -17.76 -5.34
N PRO A 649 8.38 -18.36 -6.41
CA PRO A 649 7.13 -17.90 -7.01
C PRO A 649 5.90 -18.12 -6.12
N GLU A 650 5.96 -19.04 -5.15
CA GLU A 650 4.95 -19.33 -4.14
C GLU A 650 4.77 -18.21 -3.11
N ILE A 651 5.75 -17.32 -2.97
CA ILE A 651 5.64 -16.18 -2.06
C ILE A 651 4.66 -15.16 -2.66
N PRO A 652 3.74 -14.56 -1.87
CA PRO A 652 2.82 -13.53 -2.37
C PRO A 652 3.56 -12.39 -3.07
N PHE A 653 3.00 -11.90 -4.18
CA PHE A 653 3.69 -10.92 -5.05
C PHE A 653 4.19 -9.69 -4.30
N LYS A 654 3.38 -9.13 -3.39
CA LYS A 654 3.75 -8.00 -2.52
C LYS A 654 5.01 -8.27 -1.70
N GLN A 655 5.14 -9.48 -1.14
CA GLN A 655 6.32 -9.88 -0.37
C GLN A 655 7.51 -10.13 -1.31
N ARG A 656 7.30 -10.78 -2.46
CA ARG A 656 8.35 -10.96 -3.48
C ARG A 656 8.95 -9.65 -3.92
N LEU A 657 8.13 -8.62 -4.08
CA LEU A 657 8.59 -7.29 -4.46
C LEU A 657 9.47 -6.65 -3.37
N ARG A 658 9.09 -6.80 -2.10
CA ARG A 658 9.93 -6.35 -0.95
C ARG A 658 11.26 -7.09 -0.90
N PHE A 659 11.25 -8.41 -1.05
CA PHE A 659 12.47 -9.21 -1.12
C PHE A 659 13.33 -8.84 -2.33
N ALA A 660 12.72 -8.53 -3.47
CA ALA A 660 13.42 -8.10 -4.67
C ALA A 660 14.08 -6.72 -4.48
N LEU A 661 13.40 -5.75 -3.85
CA LEU A 661 13.97 -4.45 -3.50
C LEU A 661 15.14 -4.61 -2.52
N ALA A 662 14.99 -5.43 -1.48
CA ALA A 662 16.08 -5.73 -0.56
C ALA A 662 17.26 -6.43 -1.26
N SER A 663 16.97 -7.33 -2.21
CA SER A 663 18.00 -8.03 -2.99
C SER A 663 18.69 -7.11 -4.00
N TYR A 664 17.99 -6.09 -4.51
CA TYR A 664 18.57 -5.07 -5.37
C TYR A 664 19.64 -4.28 -4.61
N ASN A 665 19.33 -3.89 -3.37
CA ASN A 665 20.23 -3.10 -2.52
C ASN A 665 21.37 -3.91 -1.90
N ALA A 666 21.05 -5.06 -1.29
CA ALA A 666 22.00 -5.83 -0.48
C ALA A 666 22.42 -7.16 -1.11
N GLY A 667 21.91 -7.52 -2.28
CA GLY A 667 22.17 -8.80 -2.93
C GLY A 667 21.29 -9.94 -2.41
N LEU A 668 20.89 -10.83 -3.33
CA LEU A 668 20.01 -11.97 -3.04
C LEU A 668 20.55 -12.91 -1.96
N GLY A 669 21.87 -13.12 -1.92
CA GLY A 669 22.50 -14.04 -0.95
C GLY A 669 22.21 -13.65 0.49
N HIS A 670 22.34 -12.35 0.82
CA HIS A 670 22.06 -11.85 2.16
C HIS A 670 20.57 -11.90 2.51
N VAL A 671 19.69 -11.65 1.54
CA VAL A 671 18.24 -11.79 1.75
C VAL A 671 17.86 -13.25 2.02
N LEU A 672 18.48 -14.22 1.33
CA LEU A 672 18.27 -15.65 1.61
C LEU A 672 18.82 -16.05 2.99
N ASP A 673 19.94 -15.47 3.41
CA ASP A 673 20.47 -15.67 4.77
C ASP A 673 19.49 -15.13 5.82
N ALA A 674 18.93 -13.95 5.60
CA ALA A 674 17.92 -13.36 6.49
C ALA A 674 16.65 -14.22 6.56
N ARG A 675 16.18 -14.79 5.44
CA ARG A 675 15.03 -15.72 5.43
C ARG A 675 15.30 -16.99 6.23
N ARG A 676 16.50 -17.58 6.09
CA ARG A 676 16.90 -18.75 6.89
C ARG A 676 16.97 -18.40 8.37
N LEU A 677 17.60 -17.27 8.71
CA LEU A 677 17.67 -16.78 10.07
C LEU A 677 16.28 -16.48 10.65
N ALA A 678 15.35 -15.92 9.87
CA ALA A 678 13.97 -15.71 10.29
C ALA A 678 13.32 -17.02 10.74
N THR A 679 13.49 -18.10 9.97
CA THR A 679 13.01 -19.44 10.34
C THR A 679 13.62 -19.91 11.66
N GLU A 680 14.94 -19.72 11.84
CA GLU A 680 15.63 -20.06 13.11
C GLU A 680 15.11 -19.24 14.31
N GLN A 681 14.62 -18.04 14.08
CA GLN A 681 14.04 -17.16 15.09
C GLN A 681 12.52 -17.38 15.29
N GLY A 682 11.92 -18.38 14.65
CA GLY A 682 10.47 -18.62 14.72
C GLY A 682 9.63 -17.55 14.02
N LEU A 683 10.22 -16.80 13.08
CA LEU A 683 9.57 -15.79 12.25
C LEU A 683 9.21 -16.39 10.89
N ASP A 684 8.24 -15.79 10.20
CA ASP A 684 7.82 -16.23 8.88
C ASP A 684 8.84 -15.84 7.79
N PRO A 685 9.52 -16.79 7.12
CA PRO A 685 10.49 -16.50 6.08
C PRO A 685 9.89 -15.96 4.77
N ASN A 686 8.57 -15.93 4.63
CA ASN A 686 7.86 -15.44 3.44
C ASN A 686 7.22 -14.06 3.65
N LYS A 687 7.31 -13.50 4.85
CA LYS A 687 6.82 -12.15 5.20
C LYS A 687 8.01 -11.21 5.45
N TRP A 688 8.02 -10.05 4.81
CA TRP A 688 9.10 -9.07 5.01
C TRP A 688 8.98 -8.35 6.35
N TYR A 689 7.91 -7.54 6.50
CA TYR A 689 7.69 -6.73 7.70
C TYR A 689 7.39 -7.59 8.92
N GLY A 690 7.93 -7.18 10.06
CA GLY A 690 7.79 -7.88 11.34
C GLY A 690 8.54 -9.21 11.44
N ASN A 691 9.17 -9.67 10.35
CA ASN A 691 9.73 -11.01 10.20
C ASN A 691 11.14 -10.95 9.57
N VAL A 692 11.28 -11.13 8.25
CA VAL A 692 12.61 -11.20 7.61
C VAL A 692 13.40 -9.91 7.77
N GLU A 693 12.77 -8.75 7.84
CA GLU A 693 13.48 -7.49 8.12
C GLU A 693 14.19 -7.51 9.50
N LYS A 694 13.58 -8.13 10.51
CA LYS A 694 14.18 -8.25 11.85
C LYS A 694 15.41 -9.14 11.80
N ALA A 695 15.32 -10.24 11.05
CA ALA A 695 16.44 -11.12 10.81
C ALA A 695 17.55 -10.42 10.00
N MET A 696 17.19 -9.58 9.03
CA MET A 696 18.15 -8.76 8.27
C MET A 696 18.96 -7.85 9.20
N LEU A 697 18.32 -7.17 10.16
CA LEU A 697 19.00 -6.35 11.17
C LEU A 697 19.96 -7.17 12.06
N LEU A 698 19.61 -8.44 12.35
CA LEU A 698 20.48 -9.32 13.14
C LEU A 698 21.77 -9.70 12.39
N LEU A 699 21.79 -9.70 11.06
CA LEU A 699 22.98 -10.00 10.26
C LEU A 699 24.09 -8.93 10.33
N GLU A 700 23.88 -7.85 11.08
CA GLU A 700 24.94 -6.91 11.45
C GLU A 700 25.77 -7.41 12.64
N LYS A 701 25.23 -8.34 13.45
CA LYS A 701 25.85 -8.76 14.71
C LYS A 701 26.72 -10.00 14.50
N PRO A 702 27.96 -10.04 15.05
CA PRO A 702 28.92 -11.14 14.85
C PRO A 702 28.36 -12.54 15.06
N GLN A 703 27.59 -12.74 16.13
CA GLN A 703 27.00 -14.02 16.49
C GLN A 703 26.05 -14.61 15.42
N TYR A 704 25.48 -13.77 14.55
CA TYR A 704 24.61 -14.22 13.46
C TYR A 704 25.37 -14.28 12.13
N PHE A 705 26.10 -13.23 11.76
CA PHE A 705 26.73 -13.20 10.43
C PHE A 705 27.87 -14.21 10.26
N GLN A 706 28.57 -14.59 11.34
CA GLN A 706 29.61 -15.63 11.28
C GLN A 706 29.06 -17.01 10.90
N ARG A 707 27.75 -17.24 11.13
CA ARG A 707 27.04 -18.48 10.75
C ARG A 707 26.30 -18.34 9.42
N ALA A 708 26.17 -17.13 8.90
CA ALA A 708 25.51 -16.84 7.63
C ALA A 708 26.40 -17.28 6.45
N ARG A 709 25.79 -17.72 5.35
CA ARG A 709 26.56 -18.24 4.20
C ARG A 709 27.30 -17.13 3.46
N HIS A 710 26.72 -15.93 3.44
CA HIS A 710 27.24 -14.75 2.76
C HIS A 710 27.86 -13.76 3.74
N GLY A 711 27.89 -14.08 5.03
CA GLY A 711 28.58 -13.28 6.04
C GLY A 711 27.87 -11.97 6.38
N TYR A 712 28.68 -10.98 6.78
CA TYR A 712 28.22 -9.67 7.23
C TYR A 712 27.49 -8.91 6.13
N VAL A 713 26.38 -8.27 6.50
CA VAL A 713 25.72 -7.23 5.71
C VAL A 713 25.31 -6.12 6.65
N ARG A 714 25.32 -4.87 6.19
CA ARG A 714 24.72 -3.76 6.90
C ARG A 714 23.20 -3.82 6.74
N GLY A 715 22.54 -4.73 7.45
CA GLY A 715 21.12 -5.04 7.33
C GLY A 715 20.17 -3.85 7.47
N THR A 716 20.59 -2.77 8.16
CA THR A 716 19.86 -1.51 8.24
C THR A 716 19.64 -0.84 6.89
N GLU A 717 20.59 -0.94 5.94
CA GLU A 717 20.49 -0.34 4.60
C GLU A 717 19.32 -0.92 3.78
N PRO A 718 19.19 -2.24 3.56
CA PRO A 718 18.09 -2.81 2.78
C PRO A 718 16.74 -2.68 3.47
N VAL A 719 16.69 -2.71 4.81
CA VAL A 719 15.45 -2.47 5.57
C VAL A 719 14.95 -1.06 5.32
N LYS A 720 15.83 -0.06 5.45
CA LYS A 720 15.51 1.33 5.16
C LYS A 720 15.15 1.53 3.69
N TYR A 721 15.89 0.93 2.77
CA TYR A 721 15.67 1.03 1.33
C TYR A 721 14.28 0.54 0.92
N VAL A 722 13.85 -0.64 1.40
CA VAL A 722 12.50 -1.17 1.15
C VAL A 722 11.44 -0.23 1.71
N SER A 723 11.60 0.21 2.95
CA SER A 723 10.64 1.11 3.62
C SER A 723 10.49 2.44 2.89
N GLU A 724 11.60 3.12 2.55
CA GLU A 724 11.58 4.42 1.90
C GLU A 724 10.94 4.36 0.49
N ILE A 725 11.26 3.32 -0.29
CA ILE A 725 10.65 3.12 -1.61
C ILE A 725 9.16 2.84 -1.50
N GLN A 726 8.72 2.02 -0.54
CA GLN A 726 7.29 1.71 -0.40
C GLN A 726 6.47 2.90 0.10
N THR A 727 7.00 3.66 1.07
CA THR A 727 6.38 4.91 1.50
C THR A 727 6.31 5.90 0.34
N ARG A 728 7.39 6.05 -0.45
CA ARG A 728 7.39 6.93 -1.61
C ARG A 728 6.42 6.50 -2.69
N TYR A 729 6.39 5.20 -3.01
CA TYR A 729 5.47 4.60 -3.96
C TYR A 729 4.01 4.87 -3.59
N GLY A 730 3.63 4.59 -2.35
CA GLY A 730 2.27 4.87 -1.89
C GLY A 730 1.92 6.32 -2.18
N ASN A 731 2.76 7.25 -1.75
CA ASN A 731 2.45 8.66 -1.88
C ASN A 731 2.42 9.13 -3.35
N TYR A 732 3.23 8.55 -4.24
CA TYR A 732 3.12 8.77 -5.68
C TYR A 732 1.78 8.29 -6.24
N VAL A 733 1.29 7.12 -5.81
CA VAL A 733 -0.04 6.65 -6.20
C VAL A 733 -1.13 7.63 -5.76
N ALA A 734 -1.00 8.24 -4.59
CA ALA A 734 -1.99 9.20 -4.09
C ALA A 734 -2.07 10.51 -4.90
N VAL A 735 -0.97 10.92 -5.55
CA VAL A 735 -0.90 12.21 -6.28
C VAL A 735 -1.16 12.03 -7.78
N VAL A 736 -0.86 10.86 -8.34
CA VAL A 736 -1.00 10.58 -9.79
C VAL A 736 -2.31 9.86 -10.12
N GLN A 737 -3.16 9.57 -9.13
CA GLN A 737 -4.51 9.03 -9.36
C GLN A 737 -5.49 10.16 -9.69
N HIS A 738 -5.55 10.56 -10.95
CA HIS A 738 -6.69 11.30 -11.52
C HIS A 738 -7.00 10.77 -12.91
#